data_AF-A0A0W0S3Y5-F1
#
_entry.id   AF-A0A0W0S3Y5-F1
#
_cell.length_a   1.000
_cell.length_b   1.000
_cell.length_c   1.000
_cell.angle_alpha   90.00
_cell.angle_beta   90.00
_cell.angle_gamma   90.00
#
_symmetry.space_group_name_H-M   'P 1'
#
loop_
_entity.id
_entity.type
_entity.pdbx_description
1 polymer ?
#
loop_
_entity_poly.entity_id
_entity_poly.type
_entity_poly.pdbx_seq_one_letter_code
_entity_poly.pdbx_strand_id
1 'polypeptide(L)'
;MPANDATKKLIAEILPLIEKNLIKEGKKILHCIQEGNFNEALLLACKHCEAGDKAMLRLIKILVRSKSSLPIDVNTVQSSNGFTPLYYAAYNCNVDLFIALIPFNAQDPQAHELLNENFTREAQILEQYYDKEFLNQKQELVSEFENPQKLPDRKSISDDIRNGEFDFNRMIYILKIITFLQKSQDINHRFKALPKTISPVQAEIIKTTHVSMCRKLIEKMCLTIQNLSSDTRIKYSKLFGPAPFTWINFDQLGGLVIDPSADRLVVLPFLDMQREFSRENMSVIISTAELFLREGGERQAIIEEALQDIIQKDFTLLKEFFTQICREHLKPSNNNAAVKPVTLTHIKAITGYVNDMDNFIKLINLVNYTGKIKPPVDTTKLQIPGLLGGFKTSAERYKNRFDLSTKMGRHAALRMLQSIGELITGKNFSRFLLDLDETIDWRAFISLRDGITHQDEGNKKYKIDQLLANKAKLEKITGKELSDFWERLVKLLILREKKLGSYSEDPQSFWQSILKTEINSDQLVEEEEKKGCKTVPEPERRVSKEDEIIFIKALEQCSAPIEVIEDCHKIFSGSKRVNKLEQGAVFKYLPKDKLGNEKHKALANIMKMATSKPSSTEEERNRKRMEAHAASQRREQERKSRFKGLEELRLLAEDLNQSMELIHMLSPLKRVEAAMEALINIKEFLEEKDYIVPESSYKTMEEWDKYHLYNGGPSLVKRLGVDYELNDAIEYNAGQLLQHLETIRGYPEARNCAFLTINYSDLRSFRNYLEHGDPLYDSLHQGAAKTDYRQQLIAPMVIKLVFELLPALTQLRENMKFKKFYGHEGHQNPLVSEKEALEWQKVMSQNYGKSGFFAVENSKDEVTEETGLSLRHEGSY
;
A
#
# COMPACT_ATOMS: atom_id res chain seq x y z
N MET A 1 -19.90 -17.37 -50.30
CA MET A 1 -20.51 -17.34 -48.95
C MET A 1 -19.99 -16.10 -48.23
N PRO A 2 -20.84 -15.28 -47.59
CA PRO A 2 -20.34 -14.15 -46.83
C PRO A 2 -19.51 -14.71 -45.66
N ALA A 3 -18.23 -14.29 -45.57
CA ALA A 3 -17.39 -14.64 -44.45
C ALA A 3 -18.11 -14.27 -43.15
N ASN A 4 -18.23 -15.24 -42.24
CA ASN A 4 -18.72 -15.05 -40.88
C ASN A 4 -18.01 -13.82 -40.28
N ASP A 5 -18.73 -12.91 -39.63
CA ASP A 5 -18.14 -11.66 -39.09
C ASP A 5 -16.98 -11.95 -38.11
N ALA A 6 -17.02 -13.09 -37.42
CA ALA A 6 -15.91 -13.60 -36.62
C ALA A 6 -14.63 -13.87 -37.44
N THR A 7 -14.76 -14.45 -38.64
CA THR A 7 -13.65 -14.70 -39.56
C THR A 7 -13.06 -13.39 -40.09
N LYS A 8 -13.90 -12.40 -40.43
CA LYS A 8 -13.40 -11.07 -40.86
C LYS A 8 -12.64 -10.38 -39.74
N LYS A 9 -13.14 -10.44 -38.51
CA LYS A 9 -12.47 -9.86 -37.33
C LYS A 9 -11.11 -10.53 -37.09
N LEU A 10 -11.06 -11.87 -37.13
CA LEU A 10 -9.81 -12.61 -37.01
C LEU A 10 -8.81 -12.19 -38.09
N ILE A 11 -9.23 -12.13 -39.36
CA ILE A 11 -8.36 -11.71 -40.47
C ILE A 11 -7.82 -10.31 -40.24
N ALA A 12 -8.65 -9.36 -39.82
CA ALA A 12 -8.24 -7.98 -39.56
C ALA A 12 -7.16 -7.89 -38.45
N GLU A 13 -7.21 -8.76 -37.45
CA GLU A 13 -6.23 -8.77 -36.35
C GLU A 13 -4.89 -9.42 -36.74
N ILE A 14 -4.90 -10.46 -37.57
CA ILE A 14 -3.66 -11.18 -37.95
C ILE A 14 -2.95 -10.55 -39.15
N LEU A 15 -3.67 -9.88 -40.05
CA LEU A 15 -3.12 -9.32 -41.29
C LEU A 15 -1.91 -8.40 -41.04
N PRO A 16 -1.92 -7.48 -40.06
CA PRO A 16 -0.78 -6.62 -39.78
C PRO A 16 0.48 -7.38 -39.31
N LEU A 17 0.33 -8.59 -38.76
CA LEU A 17 1.47 -9.43 -38.36
C LEU A 17 2.11 -10.11 -39.57
N ILE A 18 1.27 -10.52 -40.52
CA ILE A 18 1.68 -11.24 -41.73
C ILE A 18 2.29 -10.29 -42.75
N GLU A 19 1.73 -9.09 -42.93
CA GLU A 19 2.21 -8.06 -43.87
C GLU A 19 3.61 -7.52 -43.52
N LYS A 20 3.99 -7.55 -42.24
CA LYS A 20 5.34 -7.18 -41.79
C LYS A 20 6.41 -8.23 -42.14
N ASN A 21 6.05 -9.34 -42.81
CA ASN A 21 6.91 -10.49 -43.11
C ASN A 21 7.63 -11.08 -41.88
N LEU A 22 7.04 -10.93 -40.69
CA LEU A 22 7.60 -11.45 -39.44
C LEU A 22 7.26 -12.93 -39.22
N ILE A 23 6.31 -13.48 -39.99
CA ILE A 23 5.74 -14.81 -39.77
C ILE A 23 6.12 -15.74 -40.92
N LYS A 24 6.88 -16.79 -40.58
CA LYS A 24 7.22 -17.89 -41.50
C LYS A 24 5.93 -18.59 -41.95
N GLU A 25 5.77 -18.82 -43.25
CA GLU A 25 4.54 -19.39 -43.83
C GLU A 25 3.26 -18.55 -43.60
N GLY A 26 3.36 -17.28 -43.18
CA GLY A 26 2.20 -16.44 -42.85
C GLY A 26 1.17 -16.33 -43.98
N LYS A 27 1.59 -16.26 -45.25
CA LYS A 27 0.66 -16.23 -46.39
C LYS A 27 -0.16 -17.52 -46.52
N LYS A 28 0.43 -18.68 -46.25
CA LYS A 28 -0.28 -19.97 -46.29
C LYS A 28 -1.24 -20.09 -45.11
N ILE A 29 -0.84 -19.64 -43.92
CA ILE A 29 -1.70 -19.58 -42.74
C ILE A 29 -2.92 -18.69 -43.02
N LEU A 30 -2.71 -17.49 -43.57
CA LEU A 30 -3.80 -16.58 -43.94
C LEU A 30 -4.75 -17.21 -44.97
N HIS A 31 -4.21 -17.89 -45.97
CA HIS A 31 -5.01 -18.57 -46.99
C HIS A 31 -5.89 -19.66 -46.36
N CYS A 32 -5.35 -20.48 -45.46
CA CYS A 32 -6.13 -21.49 -44.73
C CYS A 32 -7.30 -20.85 -43.95
N ILE A 33 -7.06 -19.71 -43.29
CA ILE A 33 -8.08 -18.97 -42.53
C ILE A 33 -9.17 -18.41 -43.47
N GLN A 34 -8.78 -17.87 -44.63
CA GLN A 34 -9.71 -17.37 -45.65
C GLN A 34 -10.60 -18.47 -46.23
N GLU A 35 -10.08 -19.70 -46.35
CA GLU A 35 -10.83 -20.88 -46.80
C GLU A 35 -11.67 -21.54 -45.69
N GLY A 36 -11.54 -21.08 -44.45
CA GLY A 36 -12.23 -21.69 -43.30
C GLY A 36 -11.53 -22.95 -42.73
N ASN A 37 -10.33 -23.26 -43.20
CA ASN A 37 -9.50 -24.38 -42.75
C ASN A 37 -8.71 -24.01 -41.48
N PHE A 38 -9.41 -23.66 -40.38
CA PHE A 38 -8.78 -23.12 -39.17
C PHE A 38 -7.86 -24.11 -38.43
N ASN A 39 -8.19 -25.41 -38.43
CA ASN A 39 -7.36 -26.44 -37.79
C ASN A 39 -6.02 -26.61 -38.51
N GLU A 40 -6.02 -26.57 -39.84
CA GLU A 40 -4.79 -26.61 -40.64
C GLU A 40 -3.95 -25.34 -40.42
N ALA A 41 -4.60 -24.18 -40.34
CA ALA A 41 -3.93 -22.93 -39.99
C ALA A 41 -3.24 -23.00 -38.62
N LEU A 42 -3.91 -23.57 -37.61
CA LEU A 42 -3.37 -23.76 -36.27
C LEU A 42 -2.18 -24.74 -36.28
N LEU A 43 -2.32 -25.90 -36.90
CA LEU A 43 -1.24 -26.90 -37.01
C LEU A 43 -0.01 -26.33 -37.71
N LEU A 44 -0.22 -25.61 -38.82
CA LEU A 44 0.85 -24.99 -39.58
C LEU A 44 1.57 -23.91 -38.75
N ALA A 45 0.81 -23.09 -38.02
CA ALA A 45 1.37 -22.07 -37.13
C ALA A 45 2.19 -22.71 -36.00
N CYS A 46 1.63 -23.69 -35.27
CA CYS A 46 2.32 -24.38 -34.18
C CYS A 46 3.58 -25.11 -34.66
N LYS A 47 3.53 -25.76 -35.81
CA LYS A 47 4.68 -26.44 -36.44
C LYS A 47 5.85 -25.50 -36.68
N HIS A 48 5.58 -24.26 -37.09
CA HIS A 48 6.60 -23.28 -37.44
C HIS A 48 6.92 -22.29 -36.31
N CYS A 49 6.31 -22.43 -35.14
CA CYS A 49 6.58 -21.60 -33.98
C CYS A 49 7.80 -22.13 -33.20
N GLU A 50 8.97 -21.67 -33.62
CA GLU A 50 10.24 -21.96 -32.95
C GLU A 50 10.30 -21.22 -31.59
N ALA A 51 11.09 -21.74 -30.63
CA ALA A 51 11.27 -21.08 -29.33
C ALA A 51 11.80 -19.65 -29.51
N GLY A 52 11.17 -18.68 -28.84
CA GLY A 52 11.48 -17.25 -28.99
C GLY A 52 10.75 -16.53 -30.15
N ASP A 53 9.99 -17.22 -31.00
CA ASP A 53 9.19 -16.58 -32.06
C ASP A 53 7.92 -15.90 -31.49
N LYS A 54 8.10 -14.69 -30.96
CA LYS A 54 7.03 -13.88 -30.37
C LYS A 54 5.92 -13.56 -31.38
N ALA A 55 6.23 -13.41 -32.68
CA ALA A 55 5.27 -13.02 -33.69
C ALA A 55 4.33 -14.17 -34.06
N MET A 56 4.88 -15.37 -34.28
CA MET A 56 4.08 -16.58 -34.51
C MET A 56 3.27 -16.95 -33.26
N LEU A 57 3.87 -16.87 -32.07
CA LEU A 57 3.16 -17.12 -30.82
C LEU A 57 1.94 -16.19 -30.65
N ARG A 58 2.11 -14.89 -30.94
CA ARG A 58 1.00 -13.92 -30.94
C ARG A 58 -0.08 -14.29 -31.94
N LEU A 59 0.27 -14.71 -33.16
CA LEU A 59 -0.72 -15.18 -34.13
C LEU A 59 -1.49 -16.40 -33.59
N ILE A 60 -0.80 -17.37 -32.96
CA ILE A 60 -1.43 -18.57 -32.40
C ILE A 60 -2.39 -18.19 -31.28
N LYS A 61 -2.01 -17.30 -30.36
CA LYS A 61 -2.87 -16.81 -29.28
C LYS A 61 -4.16 -16.16 -29.82
N ILE A 62 -4.06 -15.30 -30.84
CA ILE A 62 -5.22 -14.72 -31.53
C ILE A 62 -6.12 -15.80 -32.16
N LEU A 63 -5.52 -16.83 -32.77
CA LEU A 63 -6.26 -17.95 -33.36
C LEU A 63 -7.03 -18.74 -32.30
N VAL A 64 -6.36 -19.30 -31.30
CA VAL A 64 -7.00 -20.18 -30.30
C VAL A 64 -8.04 -19.45 -29.47
N ARG A 65 -7.88 -18.14 -29.25
CA ARG A 65 -8.89 -17.29 -28.61
C ARG A 65 -10.20 -17.24 -29.38
N SER A 66 -10.15 -17.36 -30.70
CA SER A 66 -11.32 -17.30 -31.57
C SER A 66 -12.15 -18.60 -31.55
N LYS A 67 -11.71 -19.65 -30.82
CA LYS A 67 -12.36 -20.96 -30.66
C LYS A 67 -13.82 -20.88 -30.18
N SER A 68 -14.19 -19.88 -29.39
CA SER A 68 -15.58 -19.70 -28.95
C SER A 68 -16.54 -19.30 -30.08
N SER A 69 -15.99 -18.77 -31.18
CA SER A 69 -16.74 -18.21 -32.32
C SER A 69 -16.44 -18.90 -33.65
N LEU A 70 -15.38 -19.70 -33.71
CA LEU A 70 -14.89 -20.39 -34.90
C LEU A 70 -14.61 -21.87 -34.58
N PRO A 71 -14.76 -22.80 -35.53
CA PRO A 71 -14.56 -24.23 -35.31
C PRO A 71 -13.06 -24.57 -35.25
N ILE A 72 -12.40 -24.17 -34.16
CA ILE A 72 -10.98 -24.42 -33.89
C ILE A 72 -10.86 -25.53 -32.85
N ASP A 73 -10.26 -26.64 -33.25
CA ASP A 73 -9.90 -27.72 -32.34
C ASP A 73 -8.41 -27.63 -31.96
N VAL A 74 -8.13 -27.32 -30.70
CA VAL A 74 -6.75 -27.24 -30.17
C VAL A 74 -6.10 -28.61 -29.98
N ASN A 75 -6.88 -29.68 -30.07
CA ASN A 75 -6.43 -31.07 -30.03
C ASN A 75 -6.46 -31.73 -31.42
N THR A 76 -6.58 -30.92 -32.48
CA THR A 76 -6.53 -31.41 -33.85
C THR A 76 -5.24 -32.20 -34.10
N VAL A 77 -5.33 -33.25 -34.92
CA VAL A 77 -4.22 -34.16 -35.19
C VAL A 77 -3.80 -33.99 -36.64
N GLN A 78 -2.52 -33.73 -36.90
CA GLN A 78 -2.01 -33.70 -38.28
C GLN A 78 -2.01 -35.12 -38.87
N SER A 79 -2.71 -35.31 -39.98
CA SER A 79 -2.95 -36.64 -40.58
C SER A 79 -1.68 -37.39 -40.99
N SER A 80 -0.58 -36.67 -41.27
CA SER A 80 0.66 -37.29 -41.76
C SER A 80 1.54 -37.91 -40.68
N ASN A 81 1.49 -37.42 -39.44
CA ASN A 81 2.42 -37.80 -38.37
C ASN A 81 1.74 -38.00 -37.01
N GLY A 82 0.45 -37.70 -36.87
CA GLY A 82 -0.26 -37.80 -35.61
C GLY A 82 0.03 -36.67 -34.62
N PHE A 83 0.73 -35.60 -35.02
CA PHE A 83 1.14 -34.56 -34.08
C PHE A 83 -0.02 -33.60 -33.79
N THR A 84 -0.18 -33.27 -32.50
CA THR A 84 -1.10 -32.25 -32.02
C THR A 84 -0.39 -30.88 -31.92
N PRO A 85 -1.13 -29.76 -31.78
CA PRO A 85 -0.54 -28.46 -31.43
C PRO A 85 0.36 -28.50 -30.20
N LEU A 86 -0.03 -29.24 -29.16
CA LEU A 86 0.75 -29.37 -27.93
C LEU A 86 2.03 -30.19 -28.15
N TYR A 87 1.95 -31.24 -28.97
CA TYR A 87 3.12 -32.01 -29.40
C TYR A 87 4.10 -31.12 -30.18
N TYR A 88 3.63 -30.27 -31.10
CA TYR A 88 4.50 -29.33 -31.79
C TYR A 88 5.20 -28.35 -30.85
N ALA A 89 4.49 -27.86 -29.83
CA ALA A 89 5.09 -27.03 -28.81
C ALA A 89 6.23 -27.76 -28.07
N ALA A 90 6.02 -29.02 -27.69
CA ALA A 90 7.04 -29.85 -27.06
C ALA A 90 8.22 -30.20 -27.99
N TYR A 91 7.93 -30.56 -29.24
CA TYR A 91 8.93 -30.87 -30.26
C TYR A 91 9.83 -29.67 -30.59
N ASN A 92 9.23 -28.48 -30.70
CA ASN A 92 9.97 -27.23 -30.89
C ASN A 92 10.59 -26.70 -29.58
N CYS A 93 10.38 -27.39 -28.45
CA CYS A 93 10.76 -26.99 -27.10
C CYS A 93 10.35 -25.55 -26.76
N ASN A 94 9.16 -25.16 -27.20
CA ASN A 94 8.61 -23.82 -27.03
C ASN A 94 7.67 -23.82 -25.82
N VAL A 95 8.20 -23.50 -24.64
CA VAL A 95 7.45 -23.46 -23.37
C VAL A 95 6.34 -22.41 -23.41
N ASP A 96 6.61 -21.24 -24.01
CA ASP A 96 5.62 -20.17 -24.12
C ASP A 96 4.41 -20.61 -24.94
N LEU A 97 4.63 -21.33 -26.05
CA LEU A 97 3.56 -21.94 -26.83
C LEU A 97 2.85 -23.06 -26.05
N PHE A 98 3.61 -23.90 -25.36
CA PHE A 98 3.06 -24.99 -24.57
C PHE A 98 2.09 -24.46 -23.51
N ILE A 99 2.52 -23.45 -22.74
CA ILE A 99 1.71 -22.77 -21.72
C ILE A 99 0.55 -22.03 -22.36
N ALA A 100 0.71 -21.41 -23.54
CA ALA A 100 -0.37 -20.69 -24.21
C ALA A 100 -1.52 -21.60 -24.68
N LEU A 101 -1.25 -22.89 -24.93
CA LEU A 101 -2.24 -23.86 -25.40
C LEU A 101 -3.05 -24.50 -24.26
N ILE A 102 -2.43 -24.73 -23.09
CA ILE A 102 -3.09 -25.40 -21.94
C ILE A 102 -4.40 -24.74 -21.53
N PRO A 103 -4.50 -23.39 -21.38
CA PRO A 103 -5.75 -22.71 -21.04
C PRO A 103 -6.91 -23.11 -21.94
N PHE A 104 -6.67 -23.41 -23.22
CA PHE A 104 -7.71 -23.76 -24.18
C PHE A 104 -8.10 -25.24 -24.18
N ASN A 105 -7.70 -25.98 -23.14
CA ASN A 105 -7.85 -27.43 -22.96
C ASN A 105 -7.07 -28.25 -23.99
N ALA A 106 -5.86 -27.82 -24.34
CA ALA A 106 -4.93 -28.65 -25.10
C ALA A 106 -4.44 -29.81 -24.22
N GLN A 107 -4.48 -31.03 -24.76
CA GLN A 107 -4.12 -32.26 -24.04
C GLN A 107 -3.30 -33.17 -24.95
N ASP A 108 -2.11 -33.53 -24.48
CA ASP A 108 -1.24 -34.53 -25.10
C ASP A 108 -0.29 -35.09 -24.03
N PRO A 109 -0.52 -36.31 -23.53
CA PRO A 109 0.32 -36.90 -22.49
C PRO A 109 1.80 -37.03 -22.90
N GLN A 110 2.07 -37.32 -24.17
CA GLN A 110 3.43 -37.52 -24.67
C GLN A 110 4.19 -36.19 -24.78
N ALA A 111 3.47 -35.10 -25.03
CA ALA A 111 4.08 -33.78 -25.15
C ALA A 111 4.75 -33.30 -23.84
N HIS A 112 4.18 -33.62 -22.68
CA HIS A 112 4.78 -33.25 -21.38
C HIS A 112 6.11 -33.96 -21.13
N GLU A 113 6.16 -35.27 -21.35
CA GLU A 113 7.38 -36.07 -21.21
C GLU A 113 8.45 -35.58 -22.19
N LEU A 114 8.08 -35.41 -23.47
CA LEU A 114 8.98 -34.94 -24.52
C LEU A 114 9.58 -33.56 -24.20
N LEU A 115 8.75 -32.62 -23.73
CA LEU A 115 9.22 -31.27 -23.36
C LEU A 115 10.24 -31.36 -22.23
N ASN A 116 9.94 -32.12 -21.17
CA ASN A 116 10.82 -32.26 -20.00
C ASN A 116 12.14 -32.95 -20.36
N GLU A 117 12.11 -34.01 -21.17
CA GLU A 117 13.30 -34.71 -21.63
C GLU A 117 14.20 -33.80 -22.47
N ASN A 118 13.62 -33.06 -23.42
CA ASN A 118 14.36 -32.13 -24.26
C ASN A 118 14.97 -30.98 -23.43
N PHE A 119 14.21 -30.38 -22.51
CA PHE A 119 14.71 -29.33 -21.64
C PHE A 119 15.85 -29.83 -20.76
N THR A 120 15.71 -31.00 -20.15
CA THR A 120 16.74 -31.58 -19.28
C THR A 120 18.02 -31.87 -20.06
N ARG A 121 17.89 -32.48 -21.24
CA ARG A 121 19.04 -32.81 -22.10
C ARG A 121 19.79 -31.56 -22.55
N GLU A 122 19.09 -30.54 -23.03
CA GLU A 122 19.73 -29.30 -23.50
C GLU A 122 20.30 -28.46 -22.34
N ALA A 123 19.64 -28.46 -21.16
CA ALA A 123 20.17 -27.81 -19.96
C ALA A 123 21.48 -28.44 -19.48
N GLN A 124 21.58 -29.77 -19.48
CA GLN A 124 22.82 -30.49 -19.14
C GLN A 124 23.97 -30.17 -20.09
N ILE A 125 23.69 -29.98 -21.39
CA ILE A 125 24.70 -29.54 -22.36
C ILE A 125 25.16 -28.13 -22.02
N LEU A 126 24.23 -27.21 -21.77
CA LEU A 126 24.54 -25.81 -21.46
C LEU A 126 25.33 -25.64 -20.15
N GLU A 127 25.08 -26.47 -19.14
CA GLU A 127 25.75 -26.43 -17.84
C GLU A 127 27.29 -26.48 -17.97
N GLN A 128 27.81 -27.22 -18.96
CA GLN A 128 29.24 -27.37 -19.21
C GLN A 128 29.91 -26.08 -19.71
N TYR A 129 29.14 -25.15 -20.27
CA TYR A 129 29.63 -23.90 -20.85
C TYR A 129 29.57 -22.71 -19.87
N TYR A 130 28.80 -22.83 -18.78
CA TYR A 130 28.73 -21.78 -17.77
C TYR A 130 30.09 -21.54 -17.12
N ASP A 131 30.38 -20.27 -16.84
CA ASP A 131 31.55 -19.92 -16.05
C ASP A 131 31.35 -20.40 -14.60
N LYS A 132 32.31 -21.17 -14.10
CA LYS A 132 32.31 -21.65 -12.71
C LYS A 132 32.38 -20.49 -11.71
N GLU A 133 33.09 -19.41 -12.05
CA GLU A 133 33.17 -18.24 -11.18
C GLU A 133 31.79 -17.58 -11.03
N PHE A 134 31.06 -17.43 -12.15
CA PHE A 134 29.69 -16.93 -12.16
C PHE A 134 28.75 -17.79 -11.31
N LEU A 135 28.80 -19.11 -11.47
CA LEU A 135 27.97 -20.04 -10.68
C LEU A 135 28.33 -20.00 -9.18
N ASN A 136 29.62 -19.92 -8.85
CA ASN A 136 30.09 -19.81 -7.47
C ASN A 136 29.64 -18.50 -6.83
N GLN A 137 29.77 -17.36 -7.52
CA GLN A 137 29.29 -16.06 -7.04
C GLN A 137 27.77 -16.09 -6.79
N LYS A 138 27.00 -16.69 -7.70
CA LYS A 138 25.54 -16.89 -7.50
C LYS A 138 25.26 -17.69 -6.23
N GLN A 139 25.95 -18.80 -6.03
CA GLN A 139 25.75 -19.68 -4.88
C GLN A 139 26.18 -19.00 -3.57
N GLU A 140 27.27 -18.23 -3.59
CA GLU A 140 27.75 -17.44 -2.46
C GLU A 140 26.70 -16.43 -2.02
N LEU A 141 26.08 -15.70 -2.95
CA LEU A 141 25.02 -14.73 -2.64
C LEU A 141 23.81 -15.40 -2.00
N VAL A 142 23.41 -16.59 -2.47
CA VAL A 142 22.31 -17.35 -1.87
C VAL A 142 22.68 -17.81 -0.46
N SER A 143 23.89 -18.33 -0.28
CA SER A 143 24.39 -18.84 1.01
C SER A 143 24.61 -17.72 2.04
N GLU A 144 25.01 -16.53 1.60
CA GLU A 144 25.19 -15.37 2.47
C GLU A 144 23.84 -14.89 3.05
N PHE A 145 22.77 -14.89 2.24
CA PHE A 145 21.40 -14.59 2.69
C PHE A 145 20.89 -15.60 3.71
N GLU A 146 21.17 -16.89 3.48
CA GLU A 146 20.71 -17.96 4.36
C GLU A 146 21.49 -18.03 5.68
N ASN A 147 22.52 -17.21 5.87
CA ASN A 147 23.32 -17.16 7.09
C ASN A 147 22.75 -16.15 8.10
N PRO A 148 22.10 -16.61 9.19
CA PRO A 148 21.46 -15.72 10.17
C PRO A 148 22.47 -14.91 10.98
N GLN A 149 23.74 -15.31 11.02
CA GLN A 149 24.80 -14.55 11.70
C GLN A 149 25.23 -13.31 10.91
N LYS A 150 25.00 -13.30 9.59
CA LYS A 150 25.35 -12.16 8.73
C LYS A 150 24.14 -11.30 8.41
N LEU A 151 23.03 -11.95 8.06
CA LEU A 151 21.81 -11.31 7.59
C LEU A 151 20.60 -11.88 8.36
N PRO A 152 20.50 -11.63 9.68
CA PRO A 152 19.36 -12.10 10.47
C PRO A 152 18.05 -11.47 9.99
N ASP A 153 16.97 -12.22 10.08
CA ASP A 153 15.63 -11.70 9.89
C ASP A 153 15.27 -10.72 10.99
N ARG A 154 14.63 -9.61 10.63
CA ARG A 154 14.21 -8.59 11.61
C ARG A 154 13.32 -9.18 12.70
N LYS A 155 12.44 -10.12 12.35
CA LYS A 155 11.53 -10.80 13.29
C LYS A 155 12.27 -11.70 14.29
N SER A 156 13.49 -12.13 13.97
CA SER A 156 14.32 -12.96 14.86
C SER A 156 15.02 -12.14 15.95
N ILE A 157 15.07 -10.81 15.81
CA ILE A 157 15.71 -9.90 16.75
C ILE A 157 14.62 -9.09 17.46
N SER A 158 14.51 -9.26 18.78
CA SER A 158 13.49 -8.59 19.59
C SER A 158 13.70 -7.07 19.77
N ASP A 159 14.92 -6.57 19.52
CA ASP A 159 15.33 -5.18 19.71
C ASP A 159 15.82 -4.55 18.40
N ASP A 160 15.20 -3.43 18.00
CA ASP A 160 15.49 -2.76 16.74
C ASP A 160 16.87 -2.07 16.75
N ILE A 161 17.41 -1.74 17.93
CA ILE A 161 18.77 -1.19 18.07
C ILE A 161 19.80 -2.24 17.68
N ARG A 162 19.67 -3.46 18.23
CA ARG A 162 20.50 -4.61 17.84
C ARG A 162 20.31 -4.99 16.37
N ASN A 163 19.09 -4.85 15.86
CA ASN A 163 18.83 -5.07 14.44
C ASN A 163 19.63 -4.11 13.56
N GLY A 164 19.85 -2.87 14.00
CA GLY A 164 20.64 -1.86 13.29
C GLY A 164 22.13 -2.20 13.15
N GLU A 165 22.71 -3.05 14.01
CA GLU A 165 24.12 -3.48 13.92
C GLU A 165 24.40 -4.24 12.61
N PHE A 166 23.38 -4.86 12.03
CA PHE A 166 23.48 -5.63 10.78
C PHE A 166 23.23 -4.78 9.53
N ASP A 167 22.78 -3.54 9.65
CA ASP A 167 22.38 -2.72 8.50
C ASP A 167 23.52 -2.47 7.51
N PHE A 168 24.75 -2.28 8.00
CA PHE A 168 25.90 -2.12 7.13
C PHE A 168 26.14 -3.39 6.29
N ASN A 169 26.08 -4.58 6.90
CA ASN A 169 26.23 -5.85 6.19
C ASN A 169 25.09 -6.06 5.17
N ARG A 170 23.85 -5.69 5.53
CA ARG A 170 22.70 -5.72 4.62
C ARG A 170 22.90 -4.82 3.41
N MET A 171 23.41 -3.59 3.59
CA MET A 171 23.70 -2.67 2.48
C MET A 171 24.81 -3.20 1.57
N ILE A 172 25.87 -3.80 2.14
CA ILE A 172 26.93 -4.45 1.35
C ILE A 172 26.36 -5.61 0.54
N TYR A 173 25.51 -6.44 1.13
CA TYR A 173 24.84 -7.53 0.43
C TYR A 173 23.97 -7.05 -0.74
N ILE A 174 23.18 -5.99 -0.53
CA ILE A 174 22.39 -5.34 -1.59
C ILE A 174 23.29 -4.89 -2.74
N LEU A 175 24.42 -4.23 -2.45
CA LEU A 175 25.38 -3.79 -3.47
C LEU A 175 26.01 -4.96 -4.25
N LYS A 176 26.29 -6.09 -3.58
CA LYS A 176 26.79 -7.30 -4.23
C LYS A 176 25.76 -7.87 -5.20
N ILE A 177 24.49 -8.00 -4.79
CA ILE A 177 23.41 -8.46 -5.67
C ILE A 177 23.29 -7.55 -6.89
N ILE A 178 23.17 -6.23 -6.68
CA ILE A 178 22.99 -5.28 -7.80
C ILE A 178 24.16 -5.41 -8.80
N THR A 179 25.39 -5.46 -8.30
CA THR A 179 26.58 -5.59 -9.15
C THR A 179 26.60 -6.91 -9.93
N PHE A 180 26.24 -8.01 -9.28
CA PHE A 180 26.14 -9.31 -9.93
C PHE A 180 25.06 -9.32 -11.03
N LEU A 181 23.87 -8.81 -10.73
CA LEU A 181 22.76 -8.76 -11.67
C LEU A 181 23.08 -7.90 -12.90
N GLN A 182 23.72 -6.73 -12.72
CA GLN A 182 24.17 -5.88 -13.82
C GLN A 182 25.18 -6.59 -14.72
N LYS A 183 26.20 -7.25 -14.14
CA LYS A 183 27.20 -8.01 -14.92
C LYS A 183 26.58 -9.20 -15.65
N SER A 184 25.66 -9.90 -14.99
CA SER A 184 25.02 -11.10 -15.53
C SER A 184 24.14 -10.85 -16.77
N GLN A 185 23.80 -9.59 -17.07
CA GLN A 185 23.09 -9.27 -18.31
C GLN A 185 23.95 -9.54 -19.55
N ASP A 186 25.27 -9.36 -19.43
CA ASP A 186 26.21 -9.75 -20.48
C ASP A 186 26.37 -11.26 -20.53
N ILE A 187 26.13 -11.84 -21.70
CA ILE A 187 26.26 -13.27 -21.92
C ILE A 187 27.71 -13.75 -21.72
N ASN A 188 28.70 -12.92 -21.98
CA ASN A 188 30.11 -13.27 -21.81
C ASN A 188 30.54 -13.37 -20.34
N HIS A 189 29.80 -12.74 -19.43
CA HIS A 189 30.01 -12.90 -17.99
C HIS A 189 29.39 -14.18 -17.43
N ARG A 190 28.46 -14.80 -18.18
CA ARG A 190 27.77 -16.03 -17.77
C ARG A 190 28.45 -17.28 -18.30
N PHE A 191 29.06 -17.19 -19.48
CA PHE A 191 29.64 -18.32 -20.20
C PHE A 191 31.13 -18.11 -20.45
N LYS A 192 31.93 -19.15 -20.20
CA LYS A 192 33.38 -19.13 -20.50
C LYS A 192 33.64 -19.08 -22.00
N ALA A 193 32.83 -19.80 -22.76
CA ALA A 193 32.78 -19.78 -24.21
C ALA A 193 31.37 -20.19 -24.64
N LEU A 194 30.77 -19.45 -25.57
CA LEU A 194 29.47 -19.84 -26.11
C LEU A 194 29.62 -21.02 -27.08
N PRO A 195 28.63 -21.93 -27.14
CA PRO A 195 28.54 -22.90 -28.23
C PRO A 195 28.60 -22.18 -29.59
N LYS A 196 29.28 -22.78 -30.58
CA LYS A 196 29.43 -22.18 -31.92
C LYS A 196 28.09 -21.87 -32.59
N THR A 197 27.05 -22.64 -32.26
CA THR A 197 25.66 -22.44 -32.69
C THR A 197 24.76 -22.71 -31.50
N ILE A 198 23.98 -21.71 -31.09
CA ILE A 198 22.96 -21.84 -30.04
C ILE A 198 21.64 -22.22 -30.72
N SER A 199 21.06 -23.35 -30.36
CA SER A 199 19.73 -23.73 -30.87
C SER A 199 18.65 -22.82 -30.27
N PRO A 200 17.49 -22.64 -30.92
CA PRO A 200 16.38 -21.88 -30.34
C PRO A 200 15.99 -22.36 -28.93
N VAL A 201 16.04 -23.68 -28.71
CA VAL A 201 15.77 -24.32 -27.41
C VAL A 201 16.79 -23.89 -26.36
N GLN A 202 18.07 -23.92 -26.70
CA GLN A 202 19.14 -23.48 -25.81
C GLN A 202 19.00 -21.99 -25.49
N ALA A 203 18.66 -21.15 -26.47
CA ALA A 203 18.42 -19.74 -26.24
C ALA A 203 17.28 -19.50 -25.23
N GLU A 204 16.19 -20.27 -25.32
CA GLU A 204 15.07 -20.17 -24.38
C GLU A 204 15.43 -20.68 -22.98
N ILE A 205 16.21 -21.77 -22.87
CA ILE A 205 16.72 -22.24 -21.57
C ILE A 205 17.62 -21.20 -20.92
N ILE A 206 18.53 -20.57 -21.68
CA ILE A 206 19.40 -19.50 -21.20
C ILE A 206 18.56 -18.33 -20.69
N LYS A 207 17.55 -17.92 -21.46
CA LYS A 207 16.62 -16.84 -21.08
C LYS A 207 15.84 -17.18 -19.81
N THR A 208 15.15 -18.32 -19.77
CA THR A 208 14.31 -18.74 -18.64
C THR A 208 15.14 -18.91 -17.36
N THR A 209 16.30 -19.57 -17.45
CA THR A 209 17.22 -19.76 -16.31
C THR A 209 17.74 -18.43 -15.78
N HIS A 210 18.05 -17.49 -16.68
CA HIS A 210 18.49 -16.15 -16.32
C HIS A 210 17.40 -15.34 -15.63
N VAL A 211 16.17 -15.36 -16.17
CA VAL A 211 15.01 -14.69 -15.58
C VAL A 211 14.72 -15.24 -14.17
N SER A 212 14.66 -16.56 -14.02
CA SER A 212 14.45 -17.20 -12.70
C SER A 212 15.55 -16.84 -11.70
N MET A 213 16.81 -16.78 -12.14
CA MET A 213 17.91 -16.30 -11.30
C MET A 213 17.73 -14.84 -10.89
N CYS A 214 17.37 -13.96 -11.84
CA CYS A 214 17.14 -12.54 -11.56
C CYS A 214 16.03 -12.38 -10.53
N ARG A 215 14.89 -13.06 -10.72
CA ARG A 215 13.76 -13.07 -9.78
C ARG A 215 14.20 -13.44 -8.36
N LYS A 216 14.87 -14.59 -8.20
CA LYS A 216 15.32 -15.09 -6.90
C LYS A 216 16.29 -14.14 -6.18
N LEU A 217 17.20 -13.50 -6.92
CA LEU A 217 18.16 -12.57 -6.32
C LEU A 217 17.50 -11.22 -5.99
N ILE A 218 16.58 -10.73 -6.82
CA ILE A 218 15.81 -9.51 -6.54
C ILE A 218 14.90 -9.72 -5.31
N GLU A 219 14.25 -10.87 -5.20
CA GLU A 219 13.46 -11.25 -4.02
C GLU A 219 14.30 -11.16 -2.74
N LYS A 220 15.48 -11.80 -2.72
CA LYS A 220 16.41 -11.78 -1.58
C LYS A 220 16.92 -10.36 -1.27
N MET A 221 17.15 -9.54 -2.29
CA MET A 221 17.51 -8.13 -2.13
C MET A 221 16.37 -7.36 -1.44
N CYS A 222 15.13 -7.51 -1.91
CA CYS A 222 13.97 -6.85 -1.32
C CYS A 222 13.71 -7.30 0.13
N LEU A 223 13.84 -8.60 0.42
CA LEU A 223 13.80 -9.13 1.80
C LEU A 223 14.89 -8.50 2.68
N THR A 224 16.10 -8.32 2.14
CA THR A 224 17.20 -7.66 2.85
C THR A 224 16.88 -6.19 3.14
N ILE A 225 16.28 -5.48 2.19
CA ILE A 225 15.80 -4.09 2.37
C ILE A 225 14.70 -4.03 3.45
N GLN A 226 13.76 -4.98 3.44
CA GLN A 226 12.68 -5.06 4.42
C GLN A 226 13.24 -5.22 5.85
N ASN A 227 14.33 -5.97 5.99
CA ASN A 227 14.98 -6.27 7.26
C ASN A 227 15.83 -5.12 7.84
N LEU A 228 16.05 -4.02 7.10
CA LEU A 228 16.74 -2.82 7.63
C LEU A 228 16.04 -2.26 8.87
N SER A 229 16.81 -1.69 9.80
CA SER A 229 16.28 -1.07 11.03
C SER A 229 15.35 0.11 10.75
N SER A 230 14.48 0.43 11.73
CA SER A 230 13.57 1.57 11.62
C SER A 230 14.33 2.88 11.47
N ASP A 231 15.45 3.04 12.18
CA ASP A 231 16.27 4.25 12.15
C ASP A 231 16.81 4.52 10.74
N THR A 232 17.38 3.50 10.10
CA THR A 232 17.83 3.57 8.71
C THR A 232 16.68 3.91 7.76
N ARG A 233 15.55 3.20 7.88
CA ARG A 233 14.40 3.42 6.99
C ARG A 233 13.81 4.83 7.18
N ILE A 234 13.69 5.32 8.40
CA ILE A 234 13.18 6.67 8.71
C ILE A 234 14.12 7.74 8.14
N LYS A 235 15.42 7.61 8.40
CA LYS A 235 16.45 8.57 7.98
C LYS A 235 16.43 8.82 6.48
N TYR A 236 16.29 7.77 5.67
CA TYR A 236 16.38 7.87 4.22
C TYR A 236 15.03 7.83 3.48
N SER A 237 13.90 7.74 4.21
CA SER A 237 12.55 7.63 3.63
C SER A 237 12.17 8.72 2.63
N LYS A 238 12.66 9.95 2.82
CA LYS A 238 12.33 11.12 1.99
C LYS A 238 13.21 11.29 0.76
N LEU A 239 14.18 10.39 0.55
CA LEU A 239 15.12 10.47 -0.57
C LEU A 239 14.65 9.72 -1.81
N PHE A 240 13.50 9.04 -1.77
CA PHE A 240 12.97 8.35 -2.94
C PHE A 240 11.99 9.23 -3.70
N GLY A 241 12.15 9.24 -5.03
CA GLY A 241 11.19 9.77 -5.99
C GLY A 241 10.99 8.81 -7.15
N PRO A 242 10.04 9.10 -8.05
CA PRO A 242 9.05 10.18 -7.95
C PRO A 242 7.99 9.89 -6.88
N ALA A 243 7.47 10.91 -6.20
CA ALA A 243 6.46 10.72 -5.15
C ALA A 243 5.13 10.19 -5.75
N PRO A 244 4.38 9.32 -5.04
CA PRO A 244 4.69 8.71 -3.74
C PRO A 244 5.51 7.40 -3.92
N PHE A 245 6.83 7.45 -3.71
CA PHE A 245 7.68 6.26 -3.62
C PHE A 245 8.20 6.12 -2.19
N THR A 246 8.07 4.93 -1.61
CA THR A 246 8.57 4.64 -0.26
C THR A 246 9.18 3.24 -0.20
N TRP A 247 9.69 2.85 0.97
CA TRP A 247 10.22 1.51 1.18
C TRP A 247 9.24 0.38 0.85
N ILE A 248 7.92 0.62 0.94
CA ILE A 248 6.91 -0.40 0.60
C ILE A 248 6.98 -0.81 -0.87
N ASN A 249 7.47 0.05 -1.76
CA ASN A 249 7.60 -0.27 -3.18
C ASN A 249 8.66 -1.37 -3.41
N PHE A 250 9.66 -1.50 -2.54
CA PHE A 250 10.60 -2.63 -2.58
C PHE A 250 9.94 -3.93 -2.08
N ASP A 251 9.11 -3.84 -1.03
CA ASP A 251 8.34 -4.99 -0.54
C ASP A 251 7.36 -5.49 -1.63
N GLN A 252 6.71 -4.57 -2.33
CA GLN A 252 5.86 -4.84 -3.49
C GLN A 252 6.66 -5.46 -4.64
N LEU A 253 7.80 -4.87 -5.03
CA LEU A 253 8.67 -5.44 -6.06
C LEU A 253 9.10 -6.86 -5.69
N GLY A 254 9.49 -7.09 -4.44
CA GLY A 254 9.82 -8.42 -3.92
C GLY A 254 8.67 -9.41 -4.10
N GLY A 255 7.44 -8.99 -3.79
CA GLY A 255 6.23 -9.79 -4.02
C GLY A 255 5.97 -10.11 -5.49
N LEU A 256 6.23 -9.15 -6.39
CA LEU A 256 6.01 -9.30 -7.83
C LEU A 256 6.98 -10.27 -8.50
N VAL A 257 8.21 -10.35 -8.02
CA VAL A 257 9.25 -11.20 -8.62
C VAL A 257 9.23 -12.64 -8.12
N ILE A 258 8.43 -12.96 -7.10
CA ILE A 258 8.22 -14.35 -6.67
C ILE A 258 7.60 -15.14 -7.81
N ASP A 259 8.18 -16.29 -8.14
CA ASP A 259 7.65 -17.17 -9.17
C ASP A 259 6.19 -17.53 -8.84
N PRO A 260 5.24 -17.23 -9.75
CA PRO A 260 3.82 -17.41 -9.48
C PRO A 260 3.46 -18.89 -9.35
N SER A 261 2.47 -19.19 -8.51
CA SER A 261 1.80 -20.49 -8.55
C SER A 261 1.05 -20.66 -9.88
N ALA A 262 1.02 -21.88 -10.42
CA ALA A 262 0.38 -22.21 -11.70
C ALA A 262 -1.15 -21.96 -11.73
N ASP A 263 -1.78 -21.71 -10.57
CA ASP A 263 -3.24 -21.73 -10.39
C ASP A 263 -3.88 -20.35 -10.14
N ARG A 264 -3.30 -19.24 -10.63
CA ARG A 264 -3.90 -17.90 -10.44
C ARG A 264 -5.06 -17.66 -11.41
N LEU A 265 -6.26 -18.08 -11.02
CA LEU A 265 -7.50 -17.73 -11.74
C LEU A 265 -7.90 -16.28 -11.43
N VAL A 266 -7.89 -15.41 -12.45
CA VAL A 266 -8.48 -14.06 -12.36
C VAL A 266 -9.89 -14.10 -12.92
N VAL A 267 -10.83 -13.57 -12.14
CA VAL A 267 -12.25 -13.63 -12.46
C VAL A 267 -12.89 -12.27 -12.27
N LEU A 268 -13.70 -11.88 -13.26
CA LEU A 268 -14.49 -10.64 -13.19
C LEU A 268 -15.99 -10.90 -13.51
N PRO A 269 -16.91 -10.42 -12.65
CA PRO A 269 -18.34 -10.70 -12.75
C PRO A 269 -19.11 -9.63 -13.56
N PHE A 270 -19.01 -9.63 -14.89
CA PHE A 270 -19.65 -8.58 -15.73
C PHE A 270 -21.01 -8.97 -16.35
N LEU A 271 -21.40 -10.25 -16.30
CA LEU A 271 -22.54 -10.75 -17.08
C LEU A 271 -23.92 -10.35 -16.50
N ASP A 272 -24.01 -9.86 -15.26
CA ASP A 272 -25.28 -9.37 -14.70
C ASP A 272 -25.71 -8.00 -15.23
N MET A 273 -24.83 -7.26 -15.94
CA MET A 273 -25.11 -5.90 -16.41
C MET A 273 -26.03 -5.82 -17.64
N GLN A 274 -26.47 -6.95 -18.19
CA GLN A 274 -27.29 -7.00 -19.41
C GLN A 274 -28.62 -6.23 -19.29
N ARG A 275 -29.09 -5.88 -18.09
CA ARG A 275 -30.36 -5.17 -17.86
C ARG A 275 -30.25 -3.65 -17.82
N GLU A 276 -29.06 -3.09 -17.59
CA GLU A 276 -28.88 -1.66 -17.27
C GLU A 276 -28.24 -0.85 -18.40
N PHE A 277 -27.61 -1.51 -19.36
CA PHE A 277 -26.87 -0.86 -20.46
C PHE A 277 -27.50 -1.16 -21.83
N SER A 278 -27.36 -0.20 -22.75
CA SER A 278 -27.68 -0.44 -24.17
C SER A 278 -26.79 -1.55 -24.75
N ARG A 279 -27.26 -2.25 -25.78
CA ARG A 279 -26.51 -3.35 -26.43
C ARG A 279 -25.12 -2.91 -26.90
N GLU A 280 -25.00 -1.70 -27.44
CA GLU A 280 -23.73 -1.13 -27.92
C GLU A 280 -22.75 -0.91 -26.76
N ASN A 281 -23.22 -0.31 -25.65
CA ASN A 281 -22.40 -0.09 -24.46
C ASN A 281 -21.96 -1.42 -23.84
N MET A 282 -22.82 -2.44 -23.84
CA MET A 282 -22.46 -3.78 -23.36
C MET A 282 -21.37 -4.44 -24.21
N SER A 283 -21.39 -4.29 -25.54
CA SER A 283 -20.33 -4.87 -26.37
C SER A 283 -18.95 -4.26 -26.07
N VAL A 284 -18.91 -2.94 -25.82
CA VAL A 284 -17.67 -2.23 -25.47
C VAL A 284 -17.18 -2.72 -24.11
N ILE A 285 -18.06 -2.78 -23.11
CA ILE A 285 -17.73 -3.25 -21.76
C ILE A 285 -17.16 -4.67 -21.79
N ILE A 286 -17.84 -5.60 -22.47
CA ILE A 286 -17.38 -7.00 -22.58
C ILE A 286 -16.02 -7.05 -23.26
N SER A 287 -15.83 -6.31 -24.36
CA SER A 287 -14.55 -6.30 -25.07
C SER A 287 -13.39 -5.76 -24.22
N THR A 288 -13.63 -4.69 -23.46
CA THR A 288 -12.65 -4.10 -22.54
C THR A 288 -12.35 -5.03 -21.36
N ALA A 289 -13.37 -5.69 -20.82
CA ALA A 289 -13.18 -6.67 -19.76
C ALA A 289 -12.36 -7.88 -20.22
N GLU A 290 -12.61 -8.39 -21.43
CA GLU A 290 -11.79 -9.44 -22.04
C GLU A 290 -10.34 -9.00 -22.23
N LEU A 291 -10.12 -7.79 -22.74
CA LEU A 291 -8.78 -7.19 -22.89
C LEU A 291 -8.04 -7.10 -21.56
N PHE A 292 -8.71 -6.63 -20.51
CA PHE A 292 -8.15 -6.51 -19.17
C PHE A 292 -7.86 -7.88 -18.53
N LEU A 293 -8.69 -8.89 -18.77
CA LEU A 293 -8.42 -10.26 -18.33
C LEU A 293 -7.22 -10.87 -19.07
N ARG A 294 -7.05 -10.59 -20.36
CA ARG A 294 -5.87 -11.01 -21.14
C ARG A 294 -4.59 -10.36 -20.60
N GLU A 295 -4.65 -9.07 -20.33
CA GLU A 295 -3.58 -8.32 -19.68
C GLU A 295 -3.17 -8.97 -18.35
N GLY A 296 -4.15 -9.34 -17.50
CA GLY A 296 -3.91 -10.05 -16.25
C GLY A 296 -3.30 -11.45 -16.44
N GLY A 297 -3.70 -12.17 -17.49
CA GLY A 297 -3.14 -13.47 -17.86
C GLY A 297 -1.68 -13.42 -18.29
N GLU A 298 -1.26 -12.34 -18.98
CA GLU A 298 0.12 -12.13 -19.41
C GLU A 298 0.95 -11.22 -18.49
N ARG A 299 0.45 -10.96 -17.28
CA ARG A 299 1.12 -10.13 -16.28
C ARG A 299 2.60 -10.49 -16.10
N GLN A 300 2.92 -11.78 -16.07
CA GLN A 300 4.28 -12.25 -15.81
C GLN A 300 5.25 -11.90 -16.94
N ALA A 301 4.79 -12.02 -18.19
CA ALA A 301 5.59 -11.59 -19.33
C ALA A 301 5.82 -10.06 -19.29
N ILE A 302 4.83 -9.27 -18.87
CA ILE A 302 4.98 -7.81 -18.69
C ILE A 302 6.01 -7.49 -17.58
N ILE A 303 5.96 -8.21 -16.46
CA ILE A 303 6.94 -8.07 -15.37
C ILE A 303 8.36 -8.42 -15.87
N GLU A 304 8.51 -9.48 -16.67
CA GLU A 304 9.82 -9.88 -17.22
C GLU A 304 10.44 -8.82 -18.13
N GLU A 305 9.64 -8.17 -18.98
CA GLU A 305 10.09 -7.04 -19.80
C GLU A 305 10.51 -5.85 -18.90
N ALA A 306 9.75 -5.57 -17.83
CA ALA A 306 10.08 -4.52 -16.86
C ALA A 306 11.36 -4.79 -16.06
N LEU A 307 11.64 -6.05 -15.71
CA LEU A 307 12.84 -6.43 -14.95
C LEU A 307 14.13 -6.07 -15.69
N GLN A 308 14.15 -6.18 -17.02
CA GLN A 308 15.30 -5.79 -17.82
C GLN A 308 15.62 -4.30 -17.66
N ASP A 309 14.60 -3.44 -17.77
CA ASP A 309 14.74 -2.00 -17.60
C ASP A 309 15.12 -1.63 -16.15
N ILE A 310 14.54 -2.30 -15.16
CA ILE A 310 14.88 -2.09 -13.73
C ILE A 310 16.36 -2.38 -13.47
N ILE A 311 16.88 -3.51 -13.96
CA ILE A 311 18.28 -3.91 -13.75
C ILE A 311 19.24 -2.93 -14.45
N GLN A 312 18.87 -2.44 -15.64
CA GLN A 312 19.73 -1.54 -16.41
C GLN A 312 19.69 -0.09 -15.90
N LYS A 313 18.50 0.41 -15.55
CA LYS A 313 18.27 1.83 -15.23
C LYS A 313 18.23 2.05 -13.72
N ASP A 314 17.21 1.53 -13.05
CA ASP A 314 16.92 1.84 -11.64
C ASP A 314 17.99 1.26 -10.70
N PHE A 315 18.51 0.06 -10.97
CA PHE A 315 19.55 -0.56 -10.14
C PHE A 315 20.88 0.18 -10.22
N THR A 316 21.18 0.85 -11.34
CA THR A 316 22.35 1.73 -11.44
C THR A 316 22.25 2.88 -10.43
N LEU A 317 21.08 3.53 -10.37
CA LEU A 317 20.80 4.61 -9.44
C LEU A 317 20.77 4.12 -7.99
N LEU A 318 20.17 2.95 -7.75
CA LEU A 318 20.09 2.33 -6.43
C LEU A 318 21.47 1.94 -5.89
N LYS A 319 22.37 1.46 -6.76
CA LYS A 319 23.77 1.17 -6.41
C LYS A 319 24.50 2.42 -5.94
N GLU A 320 24.35 3.53 -6.65
CA GLU A 320 24.93 4.81 -6.26
C GLU A 320 24.39 5.30 -4.91
N PHE A 321 23.08 5.15 -4.70
CA PHE A 321 22.41 5.50 -3.46
C PHE A 321 22.94 4.71 -2.26
N PHE A 322 22.95 3.37 -2.30
CA PHE A 322 23.48 2.56 -1.20
C PHE A 322 24.99 2.74 -1.00
N THR A 323 25.74 3.03 -2.07
CA THR A 323 27.17 3.37 -1.95
C THR A 323 27.38 4.67 -1.15
N GLN A 324 26.53 5.68 -1.37
CA GLN A 324 26.57 6.92 -0.61
C GLN A 324 26.21 6.69 0.87
N ILE A 325 25.18 5.88 1.15
CA ILE A 325 24.80 5.52 2.52
C ILE A 325 25.93 4.76 3.24
N CYS A 326 26.55 3.76 2.59
CA CYS A 326 27.69 3.04 3.16
C CYS A 326 28.87 3.96 3.49
N ARG A 327 29.16 4.96 2.63
CA ARG A 327 30.22 5.95 2.88
C ARG A 327 29.91 6.84 4.09
N GLU A 328 28.65 7.24 4.25
CA GLU A 328 28.19 8.02 5.39
C GLU A 328 28.33 7.22 6.70
N HIS A 329 27.96 5.93 6.71
CA HIS A 329 28.14 5.04 7.86
C HIS A 329 29.61 4.90 8.28
N LEU A 330 30.55 4.87 7.33
CA LEU A 330 31.98 4.71 7.61
C LEU A 330 32.69 6.01 8.05
N LYS A 331 32.15 7.19 7.68
CA LYS A 331 32.77 8.50 7.98
C LYS A 331 31.72 9.55 8.40
N PRO A 332 31.19 9.47 9.64
CA PRO A 332 30.16 10.40 10.12
C PRO A 332 30.64 11.86 10.26
N SER A 333 31.96 12.08 10.40
CA SER A 333 32.55 13.33 10.88
C SER A 333 32.97 14.32 9.78
N ASN A 334 32.90 13.95 8.49
CA ASN A 334 33.27 14.85 7.40
C ASN A 334 32.01 15.44 6.75
N ASN A 335 31.73 16.71 7.06
CA ASN A 335 30.71 17.51 6.39
C ASN A 335 30.84 17.46 4.85
N ASN A 336 29.68 17.32 4.18
CA ASN A 336 29.35 17.81 2.82
C ASN A 336 29.28 16.85 1.63
N ALA A 337 28.74 15.64 1.79
CA ALA A 337 27.94 15.07 0.70
C ALA A 337 26.66 14.47 1.27
N ALA A 338 25.61 15.30 1.40
CA ALA A 338 24.28 14.80 1.69
C ALA A 338 23.91 13.73 0.65
N VAL A 339 23.40 12.58 1.11
CA VAL A 339 22.92 11.52 0.22
C VAL A 339 21.89 12.13 -0.72
N LYS A 340 22.13 12.00 -2.02
CA LYS A 340 21.25 12.61 -3.03
C LYS A 340 19.95 11.82 -3.12
N PRO A 341 18.80 12.50 -3.34
CA PRO A 341 17.57 11.82 -3.71
C PRO A 341 17.76 10.97 -4.96
N VAL A 342 17.03 9.85 -5.03
CA VAL A 342 17.09 8.87 -6.11
C VAL A 342 15.71 8.74 -6.75
N THR A 343 15.66 8.73 -8.09
CA THR A 343 14.42 8.59 -8.87
C THR A 343 14.36 7.19 -9.48
N LEU A 344 13.42 6.35 -9.03
CA LEU A 344 13.29 4.94 -9.41
C LEU A 344 11.99 4.73 -10.21
N THR A 345 11.95 5.28 -11.42
CA THR A 345 10.73 5.36 -12.25
C THR A 345 10.22 3.98 -12.68
N HIS A 346 11.09 3.03 -13.02
CA HIS A 346 10.66 1.73 -13.55
C HIS A 346 10.06 0.86 -12.46
N ILE A 347 10.68 0.85 -11.26
CA ILE A 347 10.13 0.17 -10.08
C ILE A 347 8.78 0.80 -9.71
N LYS A 348 8.68 2.13 -9.71
CA LYS A 348 7.41 2.82 -9.42
C LYS A 348 6.33 2.44 -10.42
N ALA A 349 6.63 2.48 -11.72
CA ALA A 349 5.69 2.20 -12.79
C ALA A 349 5.16 0.76 -12.70
N ILE A 350 6.03 -0.25 -12.57
CA ILE A 350 5.58 -1.65 -12.53
C ILE A 350 4.82 -1.97 -11.24
N THR A 351 5.28 -1.46 -10.09
CA THR A 351 4.60 -1.71 -8.80
C THR A 351 3.24 -1.01 -8.76
N GLY A 352 3.17 0.25 -9.21
CA GLY A 352 1.92 1.00 -9.35
C GLY A 352 0.93 0.30 -10.28
N TYR A 353 1.38 -0.08 -11.49
CA TYR A 353 0.55 -0.77 -12.47
C TYR A 353 -0.01 -2.11 -11.98
N VAL A 354 0.83 -2.98 -11.40
CA VAL A 354 0.34 -4.30 -10.95
C VAL A 354 -0.56 -4.15 -9.73
N ASN A 355 -0.23 -3.26 -8.78
CA ASN A 355 -1.09 -3.01 -7.62
C ASN A 355 -2.44 -2.43 -8.04
N ASP A 356 -2.45 -1.48 -8.98
CA ASP A 356 -3.68 -0.94 -9.55
C ASP A 356 -4.54 -2.05 -10.13
N MET A 357 -3.96 -2.93 -10.95
CA MET A 357 -4.70 -4.04 -11.56
C MET A 357 -5.26 -5.00 -10.49
N ASP A 358 -4.43 -5.47 -9.55
CA ASP A 358 -4.83 -6.44 -8.53
C ASP A 358 -5.86 -5.84 -7.55
N ASN A 359 -5.65 -4.61 -7.09
CA ASN A 359 -6.57 -3.94 -6.17
C ASN A 359 -7.87 -3.56 -6.88
N PHE A 360 -7.83 -3.24 -8.18
CA PHE A 360 -9.01 -2.97 -8.97
C PHE A 360 -9.88 -4.22 -9.17
N ILE A 361 -9.25 -5.38 -9.45
CA ILE A 361 -9.94 -6.69 -9.46
C ILE A 361 -10.57 -6.98 -8.09
N LYS A 362 -9.82 -6.79 -7.00
CA LYS A 362 -10.35 -6.95 -5.62
C LYS A 362 -11.52 -6.02 -5.36
N LEU A 363 -11.44 -4.76 -5.77
CA LEU A 363 -12.47 -3.76 -5.56
C LEU A 363 -13.76 -4.11 -6.32
N ILE A 364 -13.66 -4.45 -7.62
CA ILE A 364 -14.82 -4.91 -8.40
C ILE A 364 -15.49 -6.10 -7.71
N ASN A 365 -14.68 -7.07 -7.29
CA ASN A 365 -15.20 -8.27 -6.66
C ASN A 365 -15.79 -8.03 -5.27
N LEU A 366 -15.25 -7.07 -4.52
CA LEU A 366 -15.76 -6.70 -3.20
C LEU A 366 -17.10 -5.96 -3.30
N VAL A 367 -17.18 -4.99 -4.19
CA VAL A 367 -18.40 -4.16 -4.41
C VAL A 367 -19.52 -4.99 -5.06
N ASN A 368 -19.18 -6.00 -5.87
CA ASN A 368 -20.17 -6.91 -6.47
C ASN A 368 -20.42 -8.20 -5.65
N TYR A 369 -19.89 -8.28 -4.44
CA TYR A 369 -20.07 -9.41 -3.50
C TYR A 369 -19.57 -10.78 -4.01
N THR A 370 -18.59 -10.80 -4.92
CA THR A 370 -17.99 -12.01 -5.50
C THR A 370 -16.62 -12.35 -4.93
N GLY A 371 -15.97 -11.47 -4.17
CA GLY A 371 -14.57 -11.60 -3.75
C GLY A 371 -14.20 -12.83 -2.92
N LYS A 372 -15.18 -13.57 -2.41
CA LYS A 372 -14.96 -14.85 -1.73
C LYS A 372 -15.79 -16.01 -2.31
N ILE A 373 -16.50 -15.81 -3.43
CA ILE A 373 -17.29 -16.89 -4.05
C ILE A 373 -16.33 -17.86 -4.75
N LYS A 374 -16.31 -19.13 -4.31
CA LYS A 374 -15.65 -20.19 -5.08
C LYS A 374 -16.38 -20.35 -6.42
N PRO A 375 -15.71 -20.25 -7.57
CA PRO A 375 -16.37 -20.48 -8.85
C PRO A 375 -17.01 -21.89 -8.85
N PRO A 376 -18.24 -22.04 -9.34
CA PRO A 376 -19.02 -23.29 -9.21
C PRO A 376 -18.52 -24.46 -10.06
N VAL A 377 -17.45 -24.27 -10.84
CA VAL A 377 -16.87 -25.28 -11.72
C VAL A 377 -15.52 -25.68 -11.14
N ASP A 378 -15.10 -26.92 -11.38
CA ASP A 378 -13.72 -27.40 -11.27
C ASP A 378 -12.85 -26.60 -12.27
N THR A 379 -12.68 -25.30 -12.02
CA THR A 379 -11.95 -24.32 -12.85
C THR A 379 -10.45 -24.61 -12.87
N THR A 380 -10.00 -25.57 -12.05
CA THR A 380 -8.72 -26.27 -12.20
C THR A 380 -8.55 -26.83 -13.62
N LYS A 381 -9.64 -27.17 -14.32
CA LYS A 381 -9.62 -27.63 -15.73
C LYS A 381 -9.73 -26.52 -16.76
N LEU A 382 -10.15 -25.31 -16.38
CA LEU A 382 -10.32 -24.17 -17.29
C LEU A 382 -9.40 -23.05 -16.79
N GLN A 383 -8.10 -23.17 -17.09
CA GLN A 383 -7.06 -22.18 -16.79
C GLN A 383 -7.20 -20.90 -17.64
N ILE A 384 -8.42 -20.48 -17.99
CA ILE A 384 -8.69 -19.26 -18.75
C ILE A 384 -9.20 -18.19 -17.77
N PRO A 385 -8.62 -16.99 -17.76
CA PRO A 385 -9.26 -15.80 -17.21
C PRO A 385 -10.67 -15.65 -17.81
N GLY A 386 -11.70 -15.94 -17.02
CA GLY A 386 -13.07 -16.04 -17.50
C GLY A 386 -13.91 -14.88 -16.98
N LEU A 387 -14.76 -14.32 -17.84
CA LEU A 387 -15.93 -13.57 -17.39
C LEU A 387 -16.83 -14.56 -16.66
N LEU A 388 -17.03 -14.39 -15.35
CA LEU A 388 -17.98 -15.24 -14.63
C LEU A 388 -19.40 -14.91 -15.10
N GLY A 389 -20.04 -15.90 -15.72
CA GLY A 389 -21.49 -15.96 -15.80
C GLY A 389 -22.01 -16.35 -14.43
N GLY A 390 -22.38 -15.36 -13.62
CA GLY A 390 -23.04 -15.63 -12.36
C GLY A 390 -24.41 -16.24 -12.64
N PHE A 391 -24.62 -17.49 -12.21
CA PHE A 391 -25.97 -18.07 -12.12
C PHE A 391 -26.87 -17.35 -11.09
N LYS A 392 -26.30 -16.39 -10.33
CA LYS A 392 -26.97 -15.59 -9.31
C LYS A 392 -26.85 -14.10 -9.62
N THR A 393 -27.94 -13.35 -9.48
CA THR A 393 -27.97 -11.89 -9.68
C THR A 393 -27.21 -11.14 -8.58
N SER A 394 -26.84 -9.86 -8.82
CA SER A 394 -26.21 -9.00 -7.80
C SER A 394 -27.03 -8.93 -6.50
N ALA A 395 -28.35 -8.83 -6.61
CA ALA A 395 -29.26 -8.83 -5.46
C ALA A 395 -29.21 -10.14 -4.64
N GLU A 396 -29.06 -11.29 -5.30
CA GLU A 396 -28.90 -12.58 -4.62
C GLU A 396 -27.52 -12.70 -3.98
N ARG A 397 -26.46 -12.17 -4.60
CA ARG A 397 -25.13 -12.14 -3.98
C ARG A 397 -25.10 -11.26 -2.75
N TYR A 398 -25.71 -10.07 -2.81
CA TYR A 398 -25.89 -9.19 -1.67
C TYR A 398 -26.57 -9.91 -0.50
N LYS A 399 -27.71 -10.55 -0.74
CA LYS A 399 -28.45 -11.31 0.29
C LYS A 399 -27.66 -12.46 0.90
N ASN A 400 -26.75 -13.06 0.13
CA ASN A 400 -25.88 -14.14 0.60
C ASN A 400 -24.61 -13.64 1.30
N ARG A 401 -24.32 -12.33 1.29
CA ARG A 401 -23.06 -11.79 1.82
C ARG A 401 -23.11 -11.53 3.32
N PHE A 402 -24.19 -10.93 3.81
CA PHE A 402 -24.45 -10.70 5.24
C PHE A 402 -25.93 -10.45 5.48
N ASP A 403 -26.41 -10.73 6.69
CA ASP A 403 -27.75 -10.35 7.13
C ASP A 403 -27.71 -9.12 8.05
N LEU A 404 -28.11 -7.96 7.51
CA LEU A 404 -28.18 -6.70 8.27
C LEU A 404 -29.23 -6.69 9.39
N SER A 405 -30.08 -7.73 9.49
CA SER A 405 -30.96 -7.92 10.65
C SER A 405 -30.19 -8.37 11.90
N THR A 406 -29.04 -9.03 11.72
CA THR A 406 -28.21 -9.53 12.82
C THR A 406 -27.14 -8.51 13.23
N LYS A 407 -26.58 -8.69 14.43
CA LYS A 407 -25.42 -7.89 14.87
C LYS A 407 -24.17 -8.24 14.05
N MET A 408 -23.92 -9.55 13.86
CA MET A 408 -22.81 -10.07 13.07
C MET A 408 -22.79 -9.50 11.64
N GLY A 409 -23.93 -9.53 10.93
CA GLY A 409 -24.01 -9.04 9.56
C GLY A 409 -23.81 -7.53 9.42
N ARG A 410 -24.26 -6.73 10.39
CA ARG A 410 -23.97 -5.29 10.43
C ARG A 410 -22.47 -5.00 10.64
N HIS A 411 -21.80 -5.79 11.48
CA HIS A 411 -20.34 -5.66 11.69
C HIS A 411 -19.55 -6.12 10.45
N ALA A 412 -19.97 -7.21 9.80
CA ALA A 412 -19.41 -7.65 8.53
C ALA A 412 -19.57 -6.58 7.43
N ALA A 413 -20.70 -5.89 7.40
CA ALA A 413 -20.93 -4.78 6.46
C ALA A 413 -19.97 -3.59 6.71
N LEU A 414 -19.69 -3.24 7.97
CA LEU A 414 -18.67 -2.24 8.29
C LEU A 414 -17.27 -2.67 7.89
N ARG A 415 -16.91 -3.94 8.09
CA ARG A 415 -15.63 -4.48 7.61
C ARG A 415 -15.48 -4.31 6.11
N MET A 416 -16.53 -4.60 5.34
CA MET A 416 -16.52 -4.45 3.89
C MET A 416 -16.30 -2.99 3.48
N LEU A 417 -16.99 -2.04 4.11
CA LEU A 417 -16.80 -0.60 3.85
C LEU A 417 -15.38 -0.15 4.19
N GLN A 418 -14.82 -0.63 5.30
CA GLN A 418 -13.43 -0.40 5.68
C GLN A 418 -12.46 -0.97 4.63
N SER A 419 -12.69 -2.19 4.14
CA SER A 419 -11.89 -2.80 3.07
C SER A 419 -11.96 -2.03 1.75
N ILE A 420 -13.15 -1.53 1.37
CA ILE A 420 -13.31 -0.70 0.17
C ILE A 420 -12.48 0.57 0.29
N GLY A 421 -12.59 1.30 1.42
CA GLY A 421 -11.83 2.52 1.62
C GLY A 421 -10.32 2.27 1.70
N GLU A 422 -9.88 1.15 2.29
CA GLU A 422 -8.46 0.76 2.33
C GLU A 422 -7.88 0.53 0.92
N LEU A 423 -8.60 -0.17 0.05
CA LEU A 423 -8.17 -0.41 -1.35
C LEU A 423 -8.02 0.90 -2.14
N ILE A 424 -8.83 1.91 -1.83
CA ILE A 424 -8.84 3.22 -2.51
C ILE A 424 -7.75 4.18 -1.98
N THR A 425 -7.10 3.85 -0.86
CA THR A 425 -6.02 4.71 -0.33
C THR A 425 -4.87 4.82 -1.33
N GLY A 426 -4.13 5.93 -1.28
CA GLY A 426 -2.97 6.18 -2.15
C GLY A 426 -1.78 5.22 -1.98
N LYS A 427 -1.89 4.25 -1.06
CA LYS A 427 -0.94 3.12 -0.93
C LYS A 427 -1.26 1.98 -1.90
N ASN A 428 -2.54 1.82 -2.24
CA ASN A 428 -3.08 0.68 -2.97
C ASN A 428 -3.55 1.07 -4.38
N PHE A 429 -4.18 2.23 -4.53
CA PHE A 429 -4.56 2.82 -5.81
C PHE A 429 -3.64 4.00 -6.12
N SER A 430 -3.07 3.99 -7.33
CA SER A 430 -2.32 5.12 -7.84
C SER A 430 -3.24 6.31 -8.15
N ARG A 431 -2.66 7.50 -8.24
CA ARG A 431 -3.38 8.69 -8.72
C ARG A 431 -3.91 8.49 -10.14
N PHE A 432 -3.20 7.72 -10.97
CA PHE A 432 -3.62 7.44 -12.34
C PHE A 432 -5.05 6.90 -12.41
N LEU A 433 -5.43 5.93 -11.57
CA LEU A 433 -6.81 5.41 -11.58
C LEU A 433 -7.82 6.40 -10.99
N LEU A 434 -7.47 7.10 -9.92
CA LEU A 434 -8.37 8.03 -9.22
C LEU A 434 -8.71 9.25 -10.08
N ASP A 435 -7.79 9.70 -10.92
CA ASP A 435 -7.94 10.89 -11.78
C ASP A 435 -8.69 10.59 -13.09
N LEU A 436 -9.01 9.32 -13.40
CA LEU A 436 -9.76 8.97 -14.62
C LEU A 436 -11.24 9.39 -14.56
N ASP A 437 -11.85 9.41 -13.38
CA ASP A 437 -13.26 9.80 -13.19
C ASP A 437 -13.41 10.86 -12.08
N GLU A 438 -13.48 12.13 -12.48
CA GLU A 438 -13.68 13.27 -11.58
C GLU A 438 -15.07 13.31 -10.90
N THR A 439 -16.01 12.45 -11.31
CA THR A 439 -17.38 12.44 -10.76
C THR A 439 -17.51 11.60 -9.49
N ILE A 440 -16.47 10.85 -9.11
CA ILE A 440 -16.43 10.00 -7.93
C ILE A 440 -15.69 10.73 -6.81
N ASP A 441 -16.31 10.84 -5.64
CA ASP A 441 -15.62 11.35 -4.45
C ASP A 441 -14.84 10.23 -3.75
N TRP A 442 -13.66 9.91 -4.29
CA TRP A 442 -12.76 8.90 -3.72
C TRP A 442 -12.39 9.20 -2.25
N ARG A 443 -12.36 10.48 -1.85
CA ARG A 443 -12.01 10.87 -0.47
C ARG A 443 -13.12 10.52 0.52
N ALA A 444 -14.37 10.41 0.08
CA ALA A 444 -15.47 10.00 0.94
C ALA A 444 -15.28 8.55 1.43
N PHE A 445 -14.83 7.63 0.57
CA PHE A 445 -14.52 6.26 0.96
C PHE A 445 -13.35 6.18 1.95
N ILE A 446 -12.30 6.97 1.74
CA ILE A 446 -11.15 7.05 2.65
C ILE A 446 -11.59 7.60 4.02
N SER A 447 -12.37 8.69 4.03
CA SER A 447 -12.90 9.30 5.25
C SER A 447 -13.82 8.34 6.01
N LEU A 448 -14.65 7.59 5.29
CA LEU A 448 -15.51 6.56 5.89
C LEU A 448 -14.67 5.46 6.53
N ARG A 449 -13.65 4.95 5.84
CA ARG A 449 -12.70 3.98 6.39
C ARG A 449 -12.01 4.53 7.64
N ASP A 450 -11.49 5.76 7.60
CA ASP A 450 -10.82 6.36 8.76
C ASP A 450 -11.78 6.59 9.94
N GLY A 451 -13.05 6.92 9.68
CA GLY A 451 -14.08 7.02 10.70
C GLY A 451 -14.45 5.67 11.32
N ILE A 452 -14.51 4.60 10.53
CA ILE A 452 -14.78 3.23 10.98
C ILE A 452 -13.57 2.67 11.75
N THR A 453 -12.34 2.90 11.28
CA THR A 453 -11.10 2.38 11.90
C THR A 453 -10.76 3.14 13.18
N HIS A 454 -10.80 4.48 13.17
CA HIS A 454 -10.38 5.32 14.30
C HIS A 454 -11.53 5.73 15.21
N GLN A 455 -12.37 4.77 15.62
CA GLN A 455 -13.48 5.01 16.57
C GLN A 455 -12.99 5.48 17.96
N ASP A 456 -11.69 5.36 18.21
CA ASP A 456 -11.02 5.84 19.41
C ASP A 456 -10.81 7.37 19.41
N GLU A 457 -11.07 8.07 18.30
CA GLU A 457 -10.91 9.51 18.16
C GLU A 457 -12.27 10.26 18.19
N GLY A 458 -12.29 11.42 18.85
CA GLY A 458 -13.46 12.32 18.87
C GLY A 458 -14.75 11.63 19.33
N ASN A 459 -15.83 11.84 18.58
CA ASN A 459 -17.14 11.19 18.77
C ASN A 459 -17.42 10.11 17.71
N LYS A 460 -16.38 9.58 17.03
CA LYS A 460 -16.53 8.61 15.94
C LYS A 460 -17.23 7.32 16.37
N LYS A 461 -16.88 6.73 17.53
CA LYS A 461 -17.58 5.54 18.07
C LYS A 461 -19.09 5.78 18.15
N TYR A 462 -19.52 6.90 18.72
CA TYR A 462 -20.94 7.22 18.84
C TYR A 462 -21.66 7.29 17.49
N LYS A 463 -21.03 7.93 16.49
CA LYS A 463 -21.60 8.01 15.13
C LYS A 463 -21.69 6.64 14.45
N ILE A 464 -20.69 5.78 14.66
CA ILE A 464 -20.72 4.40 14.15
C ILE A 464 -21.79 3.56 14.87
N ASP A 465 -21.95 3.71 16.19
CA ASP A 465 -23.01 3.04 16.95
C ASP A 465 -24.41 3.46 16.45
N GLN A 466 -24.60 4.76 16.12
CA GLN A 466 -25.82 5.25 15.48
C GLN A 466 -26.05 4.64 14.09
N LEU A 467 -24.99 4.49 13.28
CA LEU A 467 -25.07 3.85 11.97
C LEU A 467 -25.45 2.37 12.10
N LEU A 468 -24.85 1.64 13.04
CA LEU A 468 -25.17 0.24 13.34
C LEU A 468 -26.63 0.09 13.81
N ALA A 469 -27.17 1.07 14.53
CA ALA A 469 -28.59 1.09 14.91
C ALA A 469 -29.52 1.39 13.72
N ASN A 470 -29.04 2.09 12.69
CA ASN A 470 -29.84 2.48 11.52
C ASN A 470 -29.67 1.51 10.34
N LYS A 471 -30.39 0.38 10.40
CA LYS A 471 -30.40 -0.65 9.34
C LYS A 471 -30.69 -0.07 7.95
N ALA A 472 -31.69 0.81 7.83
CA ALA A 472 -32.12 1.33 6.53
C ALA A 472 -31.03 2.16 5.84
N LYS A 473 -30.29 2.98 6.62
CA LYS A 473 -29.16 3.76 6.09
C LYS A 473 -28.02 2.84 5.66
N LEU A 474 -27.68 1.83 6.46
CA LEU A 474 -26.63 0.87 6.13
C LEU A 474 -26.98 0.03 4.90
N GLU A 475 -28.25 -0.40 4.76
CA GLU A 475 -28.77 -1.12 3.59
C GLU A 475 -28.76 -0.25 2.32
N LYS A 476 -29.10 1.04 2.44
CA LYS A 476 -29.02 1.97 1.31
C LYS A 476 -27.59 2.15 0.79
N ILE A 477 -26.62 2.30 1.71
CA ILE A 477 -25.20 2.40 1.37
C ILE A 477 -24.71 1.08 0.76
N THR A 478 -24.83 -0.02 1.51
CA THR A 478 -24.25 -1.31 1.15
C THR A 478 -25.04 -2.09 0.10
N GLY A 479 -26.23 -1.65 -0.29
CA GLY A 479 -27.01 -2.26 -1.37
C GLY A 479 -27.00 -1.37 -2.60
N LYS A 480 -27.77 -0.28 -2.56
CA LYS A 480 -28.02 0.59 -3.71
C LYS A 480 -26.78 1.38 -4.13
N GLU A 481 -26.16 2.13 -3.21
CA GLU A 481 -25.06 3.02 -3.58
C GLU A 481 -23.80 2.24 -4.01
N LEU A 482 -23.50 1.09 -3.39
CA LEU A 482 -22.43 0.21 -3.87
C LEU A 482 -22.73 -0.41 -5.23
N SER A 483 -24.00 -0.72 -5.55
CA SER A 483 -24.37 -1.15 -6.91
C SER A 483 -24.09 -0.04 -7.95
N ASP A 484 -24.48 1.21 -7.64
CA ASP A 484 -24.19 2.37 -8.49
C ASP A 484 -22.66 2.59 -8.63
N PHE A 485 -21.89 2.33 -7.56
CA PHE A 485 -20.43 2.41 -7.59
C PHE A 485 -19.81 1.34 -8.48
N TRP A 486 -20.30 0.11 -8.43
CA TRP A 486 -19.83 -0.98 -9.28
C TRP A 486 -19.97 -0.65 -10.77
N GLU A 487 -21.12 -0.12 -11.21
CA GLU A 487 -21.30 0.32 -12.60
C GLU A 487 -20.25 1.35 -13.04
N ARG A 488 -19.87 2.26 -12.13
CA ARG A 488 -18.86 3.28 -12.39
C ARG A 488 -17.46 2.68 -12.48
N LEU A 489 -17.15 1.69 -11.64
CA LEU A 489 -15.90 0.94 -11.77
C LEU A 489 -15.82 0.27 -13.15
N VAL A 490 -16.92 -0.29 -13.67
CA VAL A 490 -16.89 -0.86 -15.03
C VAL A 490 -16.63 0.21 -16.10
N LYS A 491 -17.19 1.42 -15.96
CA LYS A 491 -16.88 2.54 -16.85
C LYS A 491 -15.41 3.00 -16.70
N LEU A 492 -14.84 2.91 -15.51
CA LEU A 492 -13.44 3.22 -15.24
C LEU A 492 -12.49 2.34 -16.05
N LEU A 493 -12.84 1.07 -16.30
CA LEU A 493 -12.05 0.20 -17.17
C LEU A 493 -11.94 0.74 -18.61
N ILE A 494 -13.04 1.27 -19.14
CA ILE A 494 -13.05 1.86 -20.48
C ILE A 494 -12.15 3.10 -20.52
N LEU A 495 -12.21 3.94 -19.46
CA LEU A 495 -11.37 5.13 -19.34
C LEU A 495 -9.88 4.75 -19.20
N ARG A 496 -9.59 3.70 -18.42
CA ARG A 496 -8.25 3.14 -18.25
C ARG A 496 -7.70 2.67 -19.58
N GLU A 497 -8.44 1.85 -20.32
CA GLU A 497 -8.00 1.34 -21.62
C GLU A 497 -7.75 2.47 -22.62
N LYS A 498 -8.62 3.50 -22.65
CA LYS A 498 -8.41 4.68 -23.50
C LYS A 498 -7.13 5.45 -23.17
N LYS A 499 -6.75 5.51 -21.90
CA LYS A 499 -5.58 6.27 -21.43
C LYS A 499 -4.28 5.47 -21.53
N LEU A 500 -4.30 4.19 -21.14
CA LEU A 500 -3.14 3.30 -21.12
C LEU A 500 -2.87 2.62 -22.48
N GLY A 501 -3.91 2.48 -23.30
CA GLY A 501 -3.90 1.68 -24.53
C GLY A 501 -4.50 0.28 -24.32
N SER A 502 -4.98 -0.33 -25.40
CA SER A 502 -5.54 -1.69 -25.38
C SER A 502 -4.42 -2.74 -25.44
N TYR A 503 -4.50 -3.77 -24.59
CA TYR A 503 -3.54 -4.87 -24.59
C TYR A 503 -3.70 -5.77 -25.83
N SER A 504 -2.65 -5.89 -26.64
CA SER A 504 -2.71 -6.60 -27.93
C SER A 504 -1.83 -7.85 -28.00
N GLU A 505 -1.65 -8.58 -26.89
CA GLU A 505 -0.81 -9.79 -26.82
C GLU A 505 0.66 -9.51 -27.19
N ASP A 506 1.15 -8.33 -26.77
CA ASP A 506 2.54 -7.88 -26.95
C ASP A 506 3.03 -7.23 -25.64
N PRO A 507 3.61 -8.03 -24.71
CA PRO A 507 4.07 -7.55 -23.41
C PRO A 507 5.07 -6.41 -23.50
N GLN A 508 5.98 -6.44 -24.47
CA GLN A 508 7.05 -5.46 -24.59
C GLN A 508 6.49 -4.09 -24.99
N SER A 509 5.68 -4.03 -26.04
CA SER A 509 5.05 -2.77 -26.47
C SER A 509 4.12 -2.21 -25.39
N PHE A 510 3.42 -3.09 -24.67
CA PHE A 510 2.51 -2.66 -23.61
C PHE A 510 3.26 -2.13 -22.38
N TRP A 511 4.36 -2.77 -21.96
CA TRP A 511 5.24 -2.26 -20.91
C TRP A 511 5.75 -0.84 -21.23
N GLN A 512 6.17 -0.60 -22.48
CA GLN A 512 6.58 0.74 -22.90
C GLN A 512 5.44 1.77 -22.84
N SER A 513 4.18 1.36 -23.07
CA SER A 513 3.00 2.22 -22.89
C SER A 513 2.75 2.57 -21.42
N ILE A 514 2.89 1.59 -20.53
CA ILE A 514 2.80 1.78 -19.07
C ILE A 514 3.85 2.79 -18.62
N LEU A 515 5.12 2.56 -18.99
CA LEU A 515 6.23 3.44 -18.62
C LEU A 515 6.05 4.86 -19.15
N LYS A 516 5.63 5.01 -20.41
CA LYS A 516 5.34 6.33 -21.01
C LYS A 516 4.23 7.07 -20.26
N THR A 517 3.19 6.34 -19.83
CA THR A 517 2.07 6.92 -19.08
C THR A 517 2.53 7.45 -17.72
N GLU A 518 3.36 6.68 -17.00
CA GLU A 518 3.91 7.10 -15.71
C GLU A 518 4.81 8.33 -15.85
N ILE A 519 5.74 8.33 -16.82
CA ILE A 519 6.64 9.46 -17.08
C ILE A 519 5.87 10.74 -17.40
N ASN A 520 4.83 10.65 -18.23
CA ASN A 520 3.98 11.80 -18.55
C ASN A 520 3.21 12.31 -17.33
N SER A 521 2.73 11.40 -16.47
CA SER A 521 2.04 11.76 -15.23
C SER A 521 2.98 12.50 -14.27
N ASP A 522 4.20 12.02 -14.09
CA ASP A 522 5.20 12.65 -13.23
C ASP A 522 5.61 14.04 -13.75
N GLN A 523 5.74 14.20 -15.07
CA GLN A 523 6.03 15.50 -15.69
C GLN A 523 4.92 16.52 -15.43
N LEU A 524 3.65 16.11 -15.53
CA LEU A 524 2.51 16.98 -15.24
C LEU A 524 2.49 17.41 -13.77
N VAL A 525 2.78 16.50 -12.84
CA VAL A 525 2.87 16.82 -11.40
C VAL A 525 4.01 17.80 -11.13
N GLU A 526 5.19 17.59 -11.73
CA GLU A 526 6.29 18.54 -11.61
C GLU A 526 5.94 19.92 -12.19
N GLU A 527 5.22 19.98 -13.31
CA GLU A 527 4.75 21.23 -13.90
C GLU A 527 3.71 21.92 -13.01
N GLU A 528 2.80 21.19 -12.37
CA GLU A 528 1.82 21.72 -11.43
C GLU A 528 2.48 22.23 -10.14
N GLU A 529 3.47 21.52 -9.61
CA GLU A 529 4.27 21.97 -8.47
C GLU A 529 5.09 23.22 -8.81
N LYS A 530 5.66 23.28 -10.02
CA LYS A 530 6.37 24.47 -10.53
C LYS A 530 5.40 25.64 -10.77
N LYS A 531 4.18 25.40 -11.25
CA LYS A 531 3.11 26.43 -11.40
C LYS A 531 2.55 26.90 -10.05
N GLY A 532 2.52 26.02 -9.04
CA GLY A 532 2.16 26.35 -7.65
C GLY A 532 3.20 27.25 -6.96
N CYS A 533 4.46 27.18 -7.40
CA CYS A 533 5.53 28.09 -7.01
C CYS A 533 5.44 29.38 -7.85
N LYS A 534 4.44 30.23 -7.56
CA LYS A 534 4.32 31.56 -8.17
C LYS A 534 5.63 32.33 -8.03
N THR A 535 6.21 32.67 -9.19
CA THR A 535 7.11 33.81 -9.47
C THR A 535 7.86 34.33 -8.25
N VAL A 536 9.15 34.00 -8.15
CA VAL A 536 10.08 34.82 -7.35
C VAL A 536 9.87 36.27 -7.83
N PRO A 537 9.35 37.18 -6.98
CA PRO A 537 9.19 38.56 -7.41
C PRO A 537 10.56 39.09 -7.82
N GLU A 538 10.61 39.87 -8.90
CA GLU A 538 11.82 40.61 -9.25
C GLU A 538 12.39 41.24 -7.97
N PRO A 539 13.72 41.17 -7.75
CA PRO A 539 14.29 41.62 -6.49
C PRO A 539 13.98 43.11 -6.32
N GLU A 540 13.04 43.42 -5.42
CA GLU A 540 12.78 44.79 -5.02
C GLU A 540 14.03 45.36 -4.35
N ARG A 541 14.49 46.50 -4.86
CA ARG A 541 15.62 47.24 -4.29
C ARG A 541 15.32 47.57 -2.82
N ARG A 542 16.26 47.27 -1.93
CA ARG A 542 16.05 47.34 -0.47
C ARG A 542 16.41 48.69 0.16
N VAL A 543 17.12 49.55 -0.57
CA VAL A 543 17.52 50.91 -0.16
C VAL A 543 17.48 51.88 -1.33
N SER A 544 17.44 53.18 -1.06
CA SER A 544 17.49 54.23 -2.08
C SER A 544 18.84 54.23 -2.83
N LYS A 545 18.89 54.81 -4.04
CA LYS A 545 20.15 54.96 -4.79
C LYS A 545 21.11 55.89 -4.05
N GLU A 546 20.57 56.89 -3.38
CA GLU A 546 21.30 57.90 -2.63
C GLU A 546 22.00 57.28 -1.41
N ASP A 547 21.28 56.46 -0.63
CA ASP A 547 21.84 55.77 0.55
C ASP A 547 22.91 54.76 0.16
N GLU A 548 22.72 54.06 -0.96
CA GLU A 548 23.72 53.14 -1.52
C GLU A 548 24.98 53.89 -1.93
N ILE A 549 24.87 55.02 -2.62
CA ILE A 549 26.03 55.85 -2.99
C ILE A 549 26.77 56.33 -1.73
N ILE A 550 26.04 56.74 -0.68
CA ILE A 550 26.64 57.17 0.59
C ILE A 550 27.40 56.01 1.24
N PHE A 551 26.82 54.81 1.24
CA PHE A 551 27.43 53.62 1.86
C PHE A 551 28.66 53.13 1.10
N ILE A 552 28.59 53.07 -0.23
CA ILE A 552 29.71 52.64 -1.07
C ILE A 552 30.86 53.66 -1.04
N LYS A 553 30.58 54.96 -1.10
CA LYS A 553 31.62 56.00 -0.95
C LYS A 553 32.35 55.90 0.39
N ALA A 554 31.64 55.55 1.47
CA ALA A 554 32.26 55.35 2.78
C ALA A 554 33.18 54.13 2.81
N LEU A 555 32.82 53.04 2.11
CA LEU A 555 33.66 51.85 1.95
C LEU A 555 34.91 52.14 1.11
N GLU A 556 34.77 52.91 0.01
CA GLU A 556 35.88 53.34 -0.83
C GLU A 556 36.86 54.24 -0.06
N GLN A 557 36.34 55.21 0.71
CA GLN A 557 37.15 56.10 1.56
C GLN A 557 37.90 55.35 2.67
N CYS A 558 37.37 54.20 3.12
CA CYS A 558 38.03 53.34 4.10
C CYS A 558 38.88 52.22 3.48
N SER A 559 39.08 52.25 2.16
CA SER A 559 39.89 51.29 1.39
C SER A 559 39.41 49.83 1.52
N ALA A 560 38.09 49.61 1.44
CA ALA A 560 37.51 48.26 1.41
C ALA A 560 37.83 47.53 0.08
N PRO A 561 37.99 46.19 0.09
CA PRO A 561 38.15 45.41 -1.14
C PRO A 561 36.95 45.52 -2.08
N ILE A 562 37.21 45.46 -3.41
CA ILE A 562 36.17 45.54 -4.47
C ILE A 562 35.08 44.48 -4.28
N GLU A 563 35.46 43.28 -3.84
CA GLU A 563 34.55 42.16 -3.57
C GLU A 563 33.49 42.51 -2.50
N VAL A 564 33.88 43.27 -1.48
CA VAL A 564 32.98 43.73 -0.40
C VAL A 564 32.03 44.82 -0.90
N ILE A 565 32.51 45.68 -1.80
CA ILE A 565 31.71 46.72 -2.46
C ILE A 565 30.66 46.08 -3.38
N GLU A 566 31.04 45.11 -4.21
CA GLU A 566 30.10 44.35 -5.06
C GLU A 566 29.07 43.58 -4.25
N ASP A 567 29.49 42.99 -3.13
CA ASP A 567 28.58 42.30 -2.22
C ASP A 567 27.55 43.27 -1.62
N CYS A 568 27.96 44.51 -1.28
CA CYS A 568 27.04 45.54 -0.82
C CYS A 568 26.05 45.96 -1.92
N HIS A 569 26.49 46.12 -3.18
CA HIS A 569 25.59 46.35 -4.31
C HIS A 569 24.55 45.21 -4.48
N LYS A 570 24.97 43.95 -4.30
CA LYS A 570 24.07 42.78 -4.35
C LYS A 570 23.10 42.73 -3.17
N ILE A 571 23.52 43.18 -1.98
CA ILE A 571 22.66 43.30 -0.79
C ILE A 571 21.59 44.39 -1.01
N PHE A 572 22.00 45.56 -1.50
CA PHE A 572 21.13 46.72 -1.71
C PHE A 572 20.14 46.54 -2.87
N SER A 573 20.55 45.88 -3.95
CA SER A 573 19.65 45.47 -5.05
C SER A 573 18.67 44.36 -4.66
N GLY A 574 18.82 43.77 -3.47
CA GLY A 574 17.95 42.70 -3.00
C GLY A 574 18.32 41.30 -3.53
N SER A 575 19.37 41.20 -4.32
CA SER A 575 19.88 39.97 -4.96
C SER A 575 20.64 39.04 -4.00
N LYS A 576 21.15 39.56 -2.87
CA LYS A 576 21.85 38.79 -1.82
C LYS A 576 21.20 39.02 -0.45
N ARG A 577 21.08 37.97 0.37
CA ARG A 577 20.69 38.07 1.79
C ARG A 577 21.93 37.81 2.64
N VAL A 578 22.06 38.56 3.73
CA VAL A 578 23.22 38.46 4.62
C VAL A 578 22.79 38.30 6.08
N ASN A 579 23.51 37.48 6.82
CA ASN A 579 23.32 37.26 8.25
C ASN A 579 24.13 38.28 9.09
N LYS A 580 23.97 38.26 10.43
CA LYS A 580 24.64 39.20 11.33
C LYS A 580 26.18 39.09 11.30
N LEU A 581 26.73 37.90 11.04
CA LEU A 581 28.18 37.68 10.97
C LEU A 581 28.77 38.34 9.72
N GLU A 582 28.10 38.20 8.58
CA GLU A 582 28.49 38.81 7.31
C GLU A 582 28.34 40.34 7.36
N GLN A 583 27.27 40.85 7.98
CA GLN A 583 27.14 42.29 8.26
C GLN A 583 28.30 42.80 9.11
N GLY A 584 28.67 42.07 10.16
CA GLY A 584 29.83 42.38 10.99
C GLY A 584 31.15 42.41 10.21
N ALA A 585 31.30 41.52 9.21
CA ALA A 585 32.48 41.51 8.33
C ALA A 585 32.56 42.76 7.45
N VAL A 586 31.43 43.26 6.93
CA VAL A 586 31.39 44.54 6.20
C VAL A 586 31.75 45.71 7.12
N PHE A 587 31.21 45.74 8.34
CA PHE A 587 31.50 46.82 9.30
C PHE A 587 32.94 46.84 9.84
N LYS A 588 33.72 45.76 9.69
CA LYS A 588 35.18 45.79 9.97
C LYS A 588 35.91 46.80 9.08
N TYR A 589 35.42 47.03 7.88
CA TYR A 589 35.98 48.01 6.94
C TYR A 589 35.43 49.43 7.15
N LEU A 590 34.43 49.60 8.02
CA LEU A 590 33.86 50.88 8.40
C LEU A 590 34.07 51.16 9.91
N PRO A 591 35.32 51.24 10.40
CA PRO A 591 35.58 51.40 11.82
C PRO A 591 35.10 52.75 12.34
N LYS A 592 34.46 52.72 13.51
CA LYS A 592 33.86 53.88 14.18
C LYS A 592 34.85 55.03 14.41
N ASP A 593 36.11 54.70 14.69
CA ASP A 593 37.16 55.68 15.00
C ASP A 593 37.61 56.49 13.78
N LYS A 594 37.47 55.94 12.56
CA LYS A 594 37.82 56.66 11.30
C LYS A 594 36.67 57.49 10.75
N LEU A 595 35.43 57.07 10.97
CA LEU A 595 34.24 57.68 10.34
C LEU A 595 33.52 58.67 11.26
N GLY A 596 33.71 58.57 12.58
CA GLY A 596 32.95 59.33 13.58
C GLY A 596 31.63 58.66 13.95
N ASN A 597 31.17 58.89 15.18
CA ASN A 597 30.03 58.17 15.78
C ASN A 597 28.71 58.37 15.01
N GLU A 598 28.44 59.59 14.52
CA GLU A 598 27.21 59.92 13.79
C GLU A 598 27.16 59.27 12.40
N LYS A 599 28.24 59.37 11.62
CA LYS A 599 28.32 58.73 10.29
C LYS A 599 28.26 57.21 10.39
N HIS A 600 28.95 56.62 11.37
CA HIS A 600 28.88 55.18 11.59
C HIS A 600 27.45 54.72 11.94
N LYS A 601 26.71 55.51 12.74
CA LYS A 601 25.31 55.21 13.08
C LYS A 601 24.38 55.33 11.87
N ALA A 602 24.61 56.30 10.98
CA ALA A 602 23.88 56.44 9.73
C ALA A 602 24.11 55.25 8.78
N LEU A 603 25.36 54.83 8.58
CA LEU A 603 25.71 53.66 7.77
C LEU A 603 25.13 52.36 8.37
N ALA A 604 25.20 52.20 9.69
CA ALA A 604 24.57 51.09 10.40
C ALA A 604 23.06 51.02 10.16
N ASN A 605 22.38 52.16 10.11
CA ASN A 605 20.95 52.22 9.80
C ASN A 605 20.65 51.86 8.34
N ILE A 606 21.45 52.31 7.37
CA ILE A 606 21.30 51.94 5.95
C ILE A 606 21.42 50.41 5.77
N MET A 607 22.45 49.79 6.35
CA MET A 607 22.63 48.34 6.29
C MET A 607 21.51 47.60 7.03
N LYS A 608 21.02 48.15 8.15
CA LYS A 608 19.88 47.59 8.88
C LYS A 608 18.60 47.63 8.05
N MET A 609 18.33 48.72 7.32
CA MET A 609 17.19 48.83 6.40
C MET A 609 17.30 47.84 5.23
N ALA A 610 18.50 47.69 4.66
CA ALA A 610 18.77 46.75 3.57
C ALA A 610 18.62 45.25 3.97
N THR A 611 18.70 44.95 5.26
CA THR A 611 18.72 43.57 5.78
C THR A 611 17.50 43.22 6.63
N SER A 612 16.74 44.21 7.09
CA SER A 612 15.41 44.00 7.66
C SER A 612 14.44 43.55 6.57
N LYS A 613 13.67 42.47 6.82
CA LYS A 613 12.61 42.01 5.89
C LYS A 613 11.61 43.15 5.65
N PRO A 614 11.10 43.36 4.43
CA PRO A 614 9.91 44.19 4.25
C PRO A 614 8.79 43.58 5.10
N SER A 615 8.32 44.32 6.11
CA SER A 615 7.21 43.87 6.93
C SER A 615 5.93 44.07 6.14
N SER A 616 5.46 43.02 5.46
CA SER A 616 4.04 42.96 5.08
C SER A 616 3.22 43.24 6.34
N THR A 617 2.35 44.25 6.30
CA THR A 617 1.49 44.60 7.43
C THR A 617 0.67 43.38 7.86
N GLU A 618 0.25 43.33 9.12
CA GLU A 618 -0.58 42.23 9.62
C GLU A 618 -1.90 42.12 8.84
N GLU A 619 -2.45 43.27 8.43
CA GLU A 619 -3.60 43.37 7.52
C GLU A 619 -3.33 42.74 6.15
N GLU A 620 -2.17 42.97 5.54
CA GLU A 620 -1.86 42.39 4.23
C GLU A 620 -1.61 40.88 4.29
N ARG A 621 -1.04 40.39 5.40
CA ARG A 621 -0.92 38.95 5.68
C ARG A 621 -2.28 38.31 5.92
N ASN A 622 -3.16 38.97 6.67
CA ASN A 622 -4.51 38.48 6.92
C ASN A 622 -5.37 38.53 5.65
N ARG A 623 -5.25 39.56 4.82
CA ARG A 623 -5.89 39.64 3.50
C ARG A 623 -5.44 38.50 2.59
N LYS A 624 -4.14 38.27 2.44
CA LYS A 624 -3.63 37.13 1.64
C LYS A 624 -4.07 35.77 2.18
N ARG A 625 -4.19 35.61 3.50
CA ARG A 625 -4.75 34.40 4.13
C ARG A 625 -6.24 34.23 3.83
N MET A 626 -7.03 35.30 3.92
CA MET A 626 -8.46 35.27 3.59
C MET A 626 -8.70 35.00 2.11
N GLU A 627 -7.93 35.61 1.21
CA GLU A 627 -7.98 35.36 -0.24
C GLU A 627 -7.60 33.91 -0.55
N ALA A 628 -6.54 33.38 0.08
CA ALA A 628 -6.14 31.98 -0.09
C ALA A 628 -7.20 31.01 0.45
N HIS A 629 -7.83 31.33 1.58
CA HIS A 629 -8.91 30.53 2.17
C HIS A 629 -10.16 30.55 1.28
N ALA A 630 -10.59 31.72 0.82
CA ALA A 630 -11.72 31.86 -0.10
C ALA A 630 -11.46 31.15 -1.44
N ALA A 631 -10.25 31.25 -1.99
CA ALA A 631 -9.85 30.52 -3.19
C ALA A 631 -9.79 28.99 -2.96
N SER A 632 -9.42 28.54 -1.76
CA SER A 632 -9.47 27.12 -1.38
C SER A 632 -10.91 26.63 -1.30
N GLN A 633 -11.79 27.38 -0.63
CA GLN A 633 -13.21 27.05 -0.50
C GLN A 633 -13.91 27.02 -1.86
N ARG A 634 -13.62 27.98 -2.75
CA ARG A 634 -14.17 27.96 -4.12
C ARG A 634 -13.74 26.71 -4.89
N ARG A 635 -12.44 26.37 -4.87
CA ARG A 635 -11.93 25.15 -5.52
C ARG A 635 -12.58 23.89 -4.93
N GLU A 636 -12.82 23.86 -3.63
CA GLU A 636 -13.47 22.73 -2.98
C GLU A 636 -14.96 22.63 -3.33
N GLN A 637 -15.69 23.75 -3.40
CA GLN A 637 -17.08 23.79 -3.84
C GLN A 637 -17.23 23.40 -5.31
N GLU A 638 -16.36 23.91 -6.19
CA GLU A 638 -16.30 23.51 -7.60
C GLU A 638 -15.98 22.03 -7.78
N ARG A 639 -15.15 21.45 -6.90
CA ARG A 639 -14.89 20.02 -6.89
C ARG A 639 -16.12 19.25 -6.44
N LYS A 640 -16.75 19.66 -5.33
CA LYS A 640 -17.95 19.02 -4.78
C LYS A 640 -19.15 19.05 -5.75
N SER A 641 -19.28 20.08 -6.57
CA SER A 641 -20.37 20.20 -7.55
C SER A 641 -20.25 19.23 -8.74
N ARG A 642 -19.06 18.65 -8.98
CA ARG A 642 -18.84 17.64 -10.04
C ARG A 642 -19.26 16.23 -9.62
N PHE A 643 -19.35 15.98 -8.31
CA PHE A 643 -19.67 14.65 -7.80
C PHE A 643 -21.11 14.26 -8.11
N LYS A 644 -21.31 12.98 -8.47
CA LYS A 644 -22.63 12.43 -8.81
C LYS A 644 -22.88 11.15 -8.01
N GLY A 645 -24.09 10.94 -7.49
CA GLY A 645 -24.47 9.71 -6.76
C GLY A 645 -23.76 9.56 -5.41
N LEU A 646 -23.86 8.37 -4.79
CA LEU A 646 -23.21 8.06 -3.50
C LEU A 646 -23.50 9.11 -2.41
N GLU A 647 -24.75 9.54 -2.31
CA GLU A 647 -25.13 10.70 -1.49
C GLU A 647 -25.07 10.36 0.00
N GLU A 648 -25.62 9.23 0.42
CA GLU A 648 -25.59 8.80 1.83
C GLU A 648 -24.18 8.51 2.30
N LEU A 649 -23.36 7.89 1.44
CA LEU A 649 -21.95 7.65 1.71
C LEU A 649 -21.20 8.97 1.91
N ARG A 650 -21.42 9.97 1.03
CA ARG A 650 -20.81 11.30 1.16
C ARG A 650 -21.28 12.03 2.42
N LEU A 651 -22.58 12.02 2.69
CA LEU A 651 -23.14 12.63 3.91
C LEU A 651 -22.59 11.98 5.18
N LEU A 652 -22.43 10.65 5.19
CA LEU A 652 -21.82 9.93 6.31
C LEU A 652 -20.33 10.29 6.47
N ALA A 653 -19.58 10.37 5.37
CA ALA A 653 -18.17 10.77 5.39
C ALA A 653 -17.99 12.21 5.88
N GLU A 654 -18.87 13.12 5.49
CA GLU A 654 -18.89 14.49 6.00
C GLU A 654 -19.23 14.53 7.49
N ASP A 655 -20.27 13.81 7.90
CA ASP A 655 -20.67 13.69 9.31
C ASP A 655 -19.51 13.18 10.18
N LEU A 656 -18.81 12.12 9.77
CA LEU A 656 -17.65 11.59 10.50
C LEU A 656 -16.50 12.59 10.66
N ASN A 657 -16.43 13.63 9.82
CA ASN A 657 -15.42 14.69 9.85
C ASN A 657 -15.90 15.99 10.52
N GLN A 658 -17.17 16.08 10.94
CA GLN A 658 -17.69 17.27 11.63
C GLN A 658 -17.07 17.49 13.01
N SER A 659 -17.19 18.72 13.52
CA SER A 659 -16.62 19.13 14.80
C SER A 659 -17.05 18.24 15.96
N MET A 660 -16.10 17.95 16.84
CA MET A 660 -16.26 17.01 17.95
C MET A 660 -17.24 17.54 19.01
N GLU A 661 -18.22 16.72 19.36
CA GLU A 661 -19.10 16.97 20.50
C GLU A 661 -18.50 16.33 21.76
N LEU A 662 -18.09 17.17 22.73
CA LEU A 662 -17.38 16.73 23.94
C LEU A 662 -18.14 15.68 24.75
N ILE A 663 -19.48 15.72 24.72
CA ILE A 663 -20.36 14.79 25.46
C ILE A 663 -20.26 13.34 24.97
N HIS A 664 -19.91 13.14 23.69
CA HIS A 664 -19.85 11.83 23.04
C HIS A 664 -18.41 11.29 22.94
N MET A 665 -17.43 11.99 23.50
CA MET A 665 -16.05 11.52 23.54
C MET A 665 -15.86 10.36 24.52
N LEU A 666 -14.96 9.44 24.14
CA LEU A 666 -14.60 8.31 24.98
C LEU A 666 -13.70 8.76 26.14
N SER A 667 -14.26 8.78 27.35
CA SER A 667 -13.46 8.81 28.60
C SER A 667 -12.57 7.56 28.70
N PRO A 668 -11.49 7.57 29.51
CA PRO A 668 -10.61 6.41 29.68
C PRO A 668 -11.36 5.11 30.02
N LEU A 669 -12.34 5.17 30.93
CA LEU A 669 -13.16 4.02 31.31
C LEU A 669 -14.03 3.55 30.13
N LYS A 670 -14.73 4.46 29.45
CA LYS A 670 -15.53 4.14 28.26
C LYS A 670 -14.70 3.52 27.14
N ARG A 671 -13.41 3.89 27.02
CA ARG A 671 -12.50 3.29 26.03
C ARG A 671 -12.14 1.85 26.37
N VAL A 672 -11.88 1.54 27.66
CA VAL A 672 -11.69 0.16 28.11
C VAL A 672 -12.97 -0.66 27.88
N GLU A 673 -14.14 -0.07 28.16
CA GLU A 673 -15.43 -0.72 27.89
C GLU A 673 -15.65 -0.99 26.40
N ALA A 674 -15.28 -0.07 25.50
CA ALA A 674 -15.35 -0.28 24.06
C ALA A 674 -14.40 -1.40 23.57
N ALA A 675 -13.20 -1.49 24.15
CA ALA A 675 -12.28 -2.61 23.86
C ALA A 675 -12.86 -3.96 24.35
N MET A 676 -13.47 -3.98 25.53
CA MET A 676 -14.16 -5.18 26.04
C MET A 676 -15.37 -5.55 25.18
N GLU A 677 -16.17 -4.57 24.75
CA GLU A 677 -17.32 -4.76 23.87
C GLU A 677 -16.90 -5.49 22.59
N ALA A 678 -15.82 -5.06 21.94
CA ALA A 678 -15.30 -5.72 20.74
C ALA A 678 -14.93 -7.20 20.98
N LEU A 679 -14.30 -7.53 22.11
CA LEU A 679 -13.98 -8.92 22.48
C LEU A 679 -15.21 -9.76 22.79
N ILE A 680 -16.18 -9.17 23.48
CA ILE A 680 -17.46 -9.82 23.79
C ILE A 680 -18.20 -10.13 22.49
N ASN A 681 -18.24 -9.19 21.54
CA ASN A 681 -18.84 -9.42 20.22
C ASN A 681 -18.19 -10.60 19.49
N ILE A 682 -16.86 -10.71 19.51
CA ILE A 682 -16.15 -11.85 18.91
C ILE A 682 -16.56 -13.17 19.57
N LYS A 683 -16.62 -13.21 20.90
CA LYS A 683 -17.04 -14.40 21.67
C LYS A 683 -18.49 -14.77 21.32
N GLU A 684 -19.40 -13.80 21.34
CA GLU A 684 -20.81 -13.97 20.97
C GLU A 684 -20.95 -14.54 19.55
N PHE A 685 -20.22 -14.03 18.56
CA PHE A 685 -20.31 -14.54 17.18
C PHE A 685 -19.78 -15.98 17.05
N LEU A 686 -18.74 -16.33 17.81
CA LEU A 686 -18.24 -17.70 17.85
C LEU A 686 -19.20 -18.65 18.60
N GLU A 687 -19.99 -18.14 19.56
CA GLU A 687 -21.06 -18.88 20.23
C GLU A 687 -22.29 -19.05 19.32
N GLU A 688 -22.73 -17.99 18.63
CA GLU A 688 -23.83 -18.02 17.64
C GLU A 688 -23.57 -19.00 16.49
N LYS A 689 -22.31 -19.29 16.19
CA LYS A 689 -21.87 -20.23 15.16
C LYS A 689 -21.44 -21.59 15.72
N ASP A 690 -21.78 -21.87 16.97
CA ASP A 690 -21.51 -23.13 17.67
C ASP A 690 -20.03 -23.53 17.72
N TYR A 691 -19.09 -22.58 17.58
CA TYR A 691 -17.67 -22.89 17.74
C TYR A 691 -17.26 -22.84 19.22
N ILE A 692 -17.70 -21.82 19.96
CA ILE A 692 -17.55 -21.78 21.41
C ILE A 692 -18.84 -22.30 22.05
N VAL A 693 -18.72 -23.30 22.90
CA VAL A 693 -19.82 -23.84 23.71
C VAL A 693 -19.65 -23.30 25.15
N PRO A 694 -20.55 -22.44 25.66
CA PRO A 694 -20.38 -21.77 26.96
C PRO A 694 -20.16 -22.70 28.16
N GLU A 695 -20.68 -23.92 28.09
CA GLU A 695 -20.59 -24.93 29.16
C GLU A 695 -19.25 -25.67 29.22
N SER A 696 -18.35 -25.45 28.25
CA SER A 696 -17.05 -26.12 28.19
C SER A 696 -15.95 -25.35 28.94
N SER A 697 -14.93 -26.07 29.40
CA SER A 697 -13.73 -25.51 30.05
C SER A 697 -12.58 -25.19 29.08
N TYR A 698 -12.74 -25.42 27.78
CA TYR A 698 -11.68 -25.21 26.78
C TYR A 698 -11.32 -23.73 26.61
N LYS A 699 -10.03 -23.44 26.50
CA LYS A 699 -9.48 -22.08 26.39
C LYS A 699 -8.53 -21.90 25.20
N THR A 700 -7.97 -22.97 24.66
CA THR A 700 -7.04 -22.87 23.52
C THR A 700 -7.68 -23.28 22.21
N MET A 701 -7.11 -22.82 21.10
CA MET A 701 -7.62 -23.17 19.77
C MET A 701 -7.51 -24.68 19.52
N GLU A 702 -6.43 -25.31 19.98
CA GLU A 702 -6.19 -26.75 19.81
C GLU A 702 -7.24 -27.61 20.52
N GLU A 703 -7.67 -27.19 21.72
CA GLU A 703 -8.72 -27.87 22.48
C GLU A 703 -10.07 -27.78 21.75
N TRP A 704 -10.43 -26.58 21.29
CA TRP A 704 -11.66 -26.35 20.54
C TRP A 704 -11.67 -27.07 19.18
N ASP A 705 -10.59 -26.98 18.41
CA ASP A 705 -10.46 -27.67 17.12
C ASP A 705 -10.54 -29.18 17.31
N LYS A 706 -9.90 -29.74 18.34
CA LYS A 706 -9.99 -31.18 18.64
C LYS A 706 -11.42 -31.61 19.00
N TYR A 707 -12.14 -30.81 19.79
CA TYR A 707 -13.54 -31.05 20.11
C TYR A 707 -14.43 -31.06 18.85
N HIS A 708 -14.27 -30.06 17.98
CA HIS A 708 -15.06 -29.98 16.74
C HIS A 708 -14.73 -31.10 15.76
N LEU A 709 -13.45 -31.39 15.57
CA LEU A 709 -13.02 -32.48 14.69
C LEU A 709 -13.55 -33.84 15.16
N TYR A 710 -13.57 -34.09 16.47
CA TYR A 710 -14.15 -35.31 17.04
C TYR A 710 -15.66 -35.42 16.80
N ASN A 711 -16.38 -34.30 16.85
CA ASN A 711 -17.83 -34.22 16.62
C ASN A 711 -18.20 -34.04 15.13
N GLY A 712 -17.26 -34.22 14.20
CA GLY A 712 -17.50 -34.10 12.75
C GLY A 712 -17.61 -32.66 12.22
N GLY A 713 -17.31 -31.66 13.04
CA GLY A 713 -17.27 -30.24 12.67
C GLY A 713 -15.93 -29.79 12.08
N PRO A 714 -15.89 -28.63 11.40
CA PRO A 714 -14.65 -28.04 10.89
C PRO A 714 -13.85 -27.33 11.99
N SER A 715 -12.52 -27.25 11.81
CA SER A 715 -11.67 -26.36 12.60
C SER A 715 -12.01 -24.89 12.39
N LEU A 716 -11.59 -24.01 13.31
CA LEU A 716 -11.85 -22.58 13.21
C LEU A 716 -11.35 -21.99 11.90
N VAL A 717 -10.13 -22.35 11.49
CA VAL A 717 -9.52 -21.89 10.23
C VAL A 717 -10.42 -22.20 9.04
N LYS A 718 -10.91 -23.45 8.93
CA LYS A 718 -11.81 -23.86 7.84
C LYS A 718 -13.16 -23.17 7.92
N ARG A 719 -13.68 -22.98 9.14
CA ARG A 719 -14.96 -22.29 9.37
C ARG A 719 -14.88 -20.83 8.91
N LEU A 720 -13.85 -20.10 9.30
CA LEU A 720 -13.61 -18.72 8.84
C LEU A 720 -13.35 -18.62 7.33
N GLY A 721 -12.76 -19.67 6.72
CA GLY A 721 -12.57 -19.75 5.28
C GLY A 721 -13.85 -19.95 4.47
N VAL A 722 -14.94 -20.44 5.10
CA VAL A 722 -16.24 -20.71 4.45
C VAL A 722 -17.29 -19.67 4.84
N ASP A 723 -17.37 -19.30 6.12
CA ASP A 723 -18.34 -18.32 6.64
C ASP A 723 -17.75 -16.90 6.59
N TYR A 724 -18.05 -16.20 5.51
CA TYR A 724 -17.50 -14.86 5.25
C TYR A 724 -18.07 -13.79 6.17
N GLU A 725 -19.33 -13.92 6.57
CA GLU A 725 -19.99 -13.00 7.48
C GLU A 725 -19.33 -13.07 8.86
N LEU A 726 -19.10 -14.29 9.36
CA LEU A 726 -18.37 -14.52 10.61
C LEU A 726 -16.94 -13.96 10.54
N ASN A 727 -16.19 -14.31 9.49
CA ASN A 727 -14.80 -13.85 9.35
C ASN A 727 -14.70 -12.32 9.35
N ASP A 728 -15.53 -11.66 8.55
CA ASP A 728 -15.47 -10.20 8.41
C ASP A 728 -15.92 -9.49 9.69
N ALA A 729 -16.94 -10.02 10.38
CA ALA A 729 -17.37 -9.50 11.67
C ALA A 729 -16.30 -9.65 12.76
N ILE A 730 -15.56 -10.76 12.78
CA ILE A 730 -14.43 -10.98 13.68
C ILE A 730 -13.28 -10.02 13.34
N GLU A 731 -12.89 -9.90 12.07
CA GLU A 731 -11.82 -8.99 11.65
C GLU A 731 -12.13 -7.54 12.03
N TYR A 732 -13.38 -7.08 11.85
CA TYR A 732 -13.80 -5.75 12.25
C TYR A 732 -13.61 -5.52 13.75
N ASN A 733 -14.16 -6.39 14.60
CA ASN A 733 -14.05 -6.22 16.05
C ASN A 733 -12.60 -6.37 16.53
N ALA A 734 -11.80 -7.26 15.93
CA ALA A 734 -10.38 -7.38 16.24
C ALA A 734 -9.62 -6.10 15.90
N GLY A 735 -9.91 -5.47 14.75
CA GLY A 735 -9.36 -4.16 14.38
C GLY A 735 -9.71 -3.07 15.40
N GLN A 736 -10.99 -2.95 15.78
CA GLN A 736 -11.47 -1.96 16.76
C GLN A 736 -10.81 -2.14 18.14
N LEU A 737 -10.74 -3.39 18.61
CA LEU A 737 -10.06 -3.74 19.85
C LEU A 737 -8.62 -3.22 19.83
N LEU A 738 -7.84 -3.62 18.82
CA LEU A 738 -6.41 -3.30 18.73
C LEU A 738 -6.19 -1.80 18.61
N GLN A 739 -7.09 -1.07 17.97
CA GLN A 739 -7.06 0.38 17.90
C GLN A 739 -7.25 1.04 19.27
N HIS A 740 -8.24 0.60 20.06
CA HIS A 740 -8.43 1.10 21.42
C HIS A 740 -7.25 0.77 22.35
N LEU A 741 -6.62 -0.40 22.19
CA LEU A 741 -5.46 -0.82 23.00
C LEU A 741 -4.25 0.11 22.86
N GLU A 742 -4.05 0.73 21.69
CA GLU A 742 -2.94 1.67 21.47
C GLU A 742 -3.00 2.84 22.45
N THR A 743 -4.20 3.35 22.74
CA THR A 743 -4.39 4.40 23.75
C THR A 743 -4.41 3.84 25.16
N ILE A 744 -5.09 2.71 25.40
CA ILE A 744 -5.24 2.12 26.73
C ILE A 744 -3.88 1.83 27.37
N ARG A 745 -2.89 1.39 26.57
CA ARG A 745 -1.52 1.17 27.03
C ARG A 745 -0.90 2.40 27.70
N GLY A 746 -1.27 3.60 27.28
CA GLY A 746 -0.77 4.85 27.84
C GLY A 746 -1.32 5.18 29.23
N TYR A 747 -2.38 4.52 29.68
CA TYR A 747 -3.00 4.81 30.96
C TYR A 747 -2.15 4.33 32.14
N PRO A 748 -2.06 5.11 33.24
CA PRO A 748 -1.30 4.72 34.42
C PRO A 748 -1.71 3.36 34.99
N GLU A 749 -3.01 3.06 34.96
CA GLU A 749 -3.58 1.79 35.45
C GLU A 749 -3.19 0.60 34.58
N ALA A 750 -2.96 0.81 33.28
CA ALA A 750 -2.61 -0.24 32.34
C ALA A 750 -1.13 -0.68 32.43
N ARG A 751 -0.26 0.10 33.10
CA ARG A 751 1.17 -0.22 33.26
C ARG A 751 1.42 -1.57 33.94
N ASN A 752 0.53 -1.97 34.84
CA ASN A 752 0.62 -3.23 35.59
C ASN A 752 -0.04 -4.41 34.85
N CYS A 753 -0.62 -4.19 33.67
CA CYS A 753 -1.20 -5.26 32.87
C CYS A 753 -0.09 -6.03 32.14
N ALA A 754 0.33 -7.17 32.71
CA ALA A 754 1.41 -8.00 32.17
C ALA A 754 1.19 -8.39 30.70
N PHE A 755 -0.05 -8.70 30.32
CA PHE A 755 -0.40 -9.07 28.95
C PHE A 755 -0.11 -7.94 27.95
N LEU A 756 -0.52 -6.71 28.25
CA LEU A 756 -0.33 -5.54 27.38
C LEU A 756 1.13 -5.11 27.32
N THR A 757 1.89 -5.26 28.40
CA THR A 757 3.31 -4.87 28.41
C THR A 757 4.17 -5.85 27.62
N ILE A 758 3.91 -7.16 27.70
CA ILE A 758 4.72 -8.21 27.07
C ILE A 758 4.37 -8.39 25.58
N ASN A 759 3.08 -8.46 25.24
CA ASN A 759 2.64 -8.86 23.89
C ASN A 759 2.40 -7.69 22.92
N TYR A 760 2.68 -6.43 23.29
CA TYR A 760 2.28 -5.27 22.48
C TYR A 760 2.85 -5.27 21.06
N SER A 761 4.11 -5.69 20.90
CA SER A 761 4.77 -5.74 19.58
C SER A 761 4.01 -6.65 18.61
N ASP A 762 3.59 -7.81 19.11
CA ASP A 762 2.83 -8.80 18.36
C ASP A 762 1.43 -8.29 18.03
N LEU A 763 0.75 -7.66 19.00
CA LEU A 763 -0.56 -7.04 18.82
C LEU A 763 -0.54 -5.93 17.76
N ARG A 764 0.50 -5.09 17.78
CA ARG A 764 0.68 -4.02 16.78
C ARG A 764 0.93 -4.60 15.39
N SER A 765 1.77 -5.62 15.29
CA SER A 765 2.06 -6.31 14.04
C SER A 765 0.81 -6.98 13.47
N PHE A 766 0.03 -7.63 14.33
CA PHE A 766 -1.24 -8.25 13.97
C PHE A 766 -2.27 -7.23 13.47
N ARG A 767 -2.41 -6.07 14.15
CA ARG A 767 -3.27 -4.97 13.67
C ARG A 767 -2.87 -4.52 12.28
N ASN A 768 -1.58 -4.25 12.07
CA ASN A 768 -1.09 -3.79 10.77
C ASN A 768 -1.39 -4.82 9.67
N TYR A 769 -1.27 -6.12 9.96
CA TYR A 769 -1.64 -7.19 9.02
C TYR A 769 -3.15 -7.28 8.75
N LEU A 770 -3.99 -7.10 9.79
CA LEU A 770 -5.45 -7.07 9.62
C LEU A 770 -5.90 -5.91 8.71
N GLU A 771 -5.33 -4.72 8.95
CA GLU A 771 -5.67 -3.48 8.24
C GLU A 771 -5.09 -3.41 6.83
N HIS A 772 -3.80 -3.73 6.67
CA HIS A 772 -3.05 -3.45 5.44
C HIS A 772 -2.58 -4.71 4.68
N GLY A 773 -2.63 -5.89 5.30
CA GLY A 773 -1.98 -7.09 4.78
C GLY A 773 -0.44 -6.99 4.81
N ASP A 774 0.22 -7.93 4.14
CA ASP A 774 1.68 -7.91 3.93
C ASP A 774 1.94 -8.36 2.48
N PRO A 775 2.24 -7.45 1.54
CA PRO A 775 2.35 -7.77 0.12
C PRO A 775 3.31 -8.92 -0.18
N LEU A 776 4.42 -8.99 0.55
CA LEU A 776 5.46 -10.00 0.34
C LEU A 776 5.02 -11.35 0.93
N TYR A 777 4.53 -11.34 2.16
CA TYR A 777 4.01 -12.55 2.81
C TYR A 777 2.78 -13.11 2.11
N ASP A 778 1.83 -12.27 1.72
CA ASP A 778 0.62 -12.66 1.00
C ASP A 778 0.98 -13.27 -0.36
N SER A 779 1.97 -12.72 -1.07
CA SER A 779 2.43 -13.25 -2.37
C SER A 779 3.06 -14.65 -2.25
N LEU A 780 3.84 -14.91 -1.19
CA LEU A 780 4.42 -16.24 -0.90
C LEU A 780 3.37 -17.32 -0.66
N HIS A 781 2.14 -16.94 -0.28
CA HIS A 781 1.07 -17.85 0.08
C HIS A 781 -0.10 -17.86 -0.92
N GLN A 782 0.02 -17.13 -2.04
CA GLN A 782 -0.95 -17.16 -3.13
C GLN A 782 -0.88 -18.48 -3.92
N GLY A 783 -1.82 -19.40 -3.68
CA GLY A 783 -2.04 -20.59 -4.49
C GLY A 783 -3.40 -21.24 -4.19
N ALA A 784 -4.01 -21.91 -5.19
CA ALA A 784 -5.34 -22.52 -5.07
C ALA A 784 -5.43 -23.58 -3.95
N ALA A 785 -4.30 -24.21 -3.59
CA ALA A 785 -4.20 -25.16 -2.49
C ALA A 785 -4.15 -24.53 -1.08
N LYS A 786 -3.97 -23.20 -0.96
CA LYS A 786 -3.79 -22.48 0.32
C LYS A 786 -4.84 -21.38 0.52
N THR A 787 -6.13 -21.68 0.34
CA THR A 787 -7.20 -20.67 0.46
C THR A 787 -7.34 -20.06 1.87
N ASP A 788 -6.89 -20.75 2.91
CA ASP A 788 -7.19 -20.40 4.30
C ASP A 788 -5.96 -19.83 5.06
N TYR A 789 -4.89 -19.45 4.35
CA TYR A 789 -3.62 -19.04 4.97
C TYR A 789 -3.77 -17.80 5.87
N ARG A 790 -4.57 -16.82 5.46
CA ARG A 790 -4.87 -15.63 6.28
C ARG A 790 -5.60 -16.04 7.55
N GLN A 791 -6.54 -16.97 7.46
CA GLN A 791 -7.27 -17.52 8.60
C GLN A 791 -6.35 -18.30 9.55
N GLN A 792 -5.28 -18.95 9.06
CA GLN A 792 -4.28 -19.60 9.91
C GLN A 792 -3.53 -18.61 10.81
N LEU A 793 -3.37 -17.35 10.40
CA LEU A 793 -2.79 -16.29 11.23
C LEU A 793 -3.82 -15.67 12.18
N ILE A 794 -5.06 -15.47 11.70
CA ILE A 794 -6.11 -14.78 12.44
C ILE A 794 -6.67 -15.65 13.57
N ALA A 795 -7.01 -16.91 13.28
CA ALA A 795 -7.73 -17.79 14.20
C ALA A 795 -7.02 -17.98 15.56
N PRO A 796 -5.72 -18.30 15.64
CA PRO A 796 -5.03 -18.47 16.92
C PRO A 796 -5.01 -17.18 17.74
N MET A 797 -4.76 -16.05 17.07
CA MET A 797 -4.70 -14.75 17.73
C MET A 797 -6.08 -14.34 18.28
N VAL A 798 -7.16 -14.60 17.53
CA VAL A 798 -8.53 -14.31 17.98
C VAL A 798 -8.88 -15.08 19.25
N ILE A 799 -8.56 -16.38 19.32
CA ILE A 799 -8.81 -17.19 20.52
C ILE A 799 -7.97 -16.69 21.70
N LYS A 800 -6.68 -16.38 21.47
CA LYS A 800 -5.80 -15.78 22.48
C LYS A 800 -6.38 -14.47 23.04
N LEU A 801 -6.87 -13.58 22.17
CA LEU A 801 -7.49 -12.31 22.56
C LEU A 801 -8.76 -12.52 23.41
N VAL A 802 -9.62 -13.46 23.04
CA VAL A 802 -10.85 -13.74 23.80
C VAL A 802 -10.56 -14.31 25.19
N PHE A 803 -9.67 -15.29 25.32
CA PHE A 803 -9.47 -16.02 26.58
C PHE A 803 -8.36 -15.45 27.48
N GLU A 804 -7.39 -14.72 26.95
CA GLU A 804 -6.30 -14.13 27.75
C GLU A 804 -6.47 -12.62 27.99
N LEU A 805 -6.88 -11.85 26.97
CA LEU A 805 -6.97 -10.39 27.09
C LEU A 805 -8.28 -9.92 27.73
N LEU A 806 -9.43 -10.53 27.43
CA LEU A 806 -10.73 -10.12 28.01
C LEU A 806 -10.72 -10.16 29.56
N PRO A 807 -10.20 -11.21 30.23
CA PRO A 807 -10.07 -11.21 31.69
C PRO A 807 -9.15 -10.09 32.20
N ALA A 808 -8.05 -9.82 31.50
CA ALA A 808 -7.11 -8.76 31.88
C ALA A 808 -7.73 -7.36 31.78
N LEU A 809 -8.51 -7.09 30.72
CA LEU A 809 -9.26 -5.84 30.59
C LEU A 809 -10.38 -5.71 31.63
N THR A 810 -11.01 -6.82 32.01
CA THR A 810 -12.02 -6.84 33.08
C THR A 810 -11.39 -6.40 34.41
N GLN A 811 -10.23 -6.97 34.77
CA GLN A 811 -9.49 -6.54 35.97
C GLN A 811 -9.08 -5.07 35.90
N LEU A 812 -8.60 -4.61 34.73
CA LEU A 812 -8.23 -3.21 34.52
C LEU A 812 -9.43 -2.26 34.73
N ARG A 813 -10.60 -2.61 34.20
CA ARG A 813 -11.85 -1.84 34.35
C ARG A 813 -12.25 -1.74 35.83
N GLU A 814 -12.23 -2.85 36.57
CA GLU A 814 -12.58 -2.84 37.99
C GLU A 814 -11.59 -2.00 38.80
N ASN A 815 -10.29 -2.07 38.50
CA ASN A 815 -9.27 -1.23 39.13
C ASN A 815 -9.50 0.27 38.85
N MET A 816 -9.90 0.63 37.62
CA MET A 816 -10.24 2.02 37.27
C MET A 816 -11.50 2.50 37.97
N LYS A 817 -12.55 1.66 38.05
CA LYS A 817 -13.77 1.97 38.79
C LYS A 817 -13.49 2.18 40.27
N PHE A 818 -12.69 1.31 40.87
CA PHE A 818 -12.26 1.42 42.27
C PHE A 818 -11.51 2.74 42.52
N LYS A 819 -10.50 3.07 41.70
CA LYS A 819 -9.78 4.35 41.83
C LYS A 819 -10.66 5.59 41.63
N LYS A 820 -11.66 5.52 40.75
CA LYS A 820 -12.59 6.64 40.52
C LYS A 820 -13.55 6.85 41.69
N PHE A 821 -13.98 5.77 42.34
CA PHE A 821 -14.84 5.83 43.53
C PHE A 821 -14.08 6.24 44.79
N TYR A 822 -12.88 5.70 45.02
CA TYR A 822 -12.10 5.93 46.25
C TYR A 822 -11.01 7.00 46.12
N GLY A 823 -10.75 7.53 44.92
CA GLY A 823 -9.73 8.57 44.69
C GLY A 823 -10.21 10.00 44.94
N HIS A 824 -11.51 10.22 45.10
CA HIS A 824 -12.09 11.51 45.47
C HIS A 824 -12.48 11.63 46.94
N GLU A 825 -12.50 10.52 47.68
CA GLU A 825 -12.53 10.56 49.14
C GLU A 825 -11.10 10.45 49.65
N GLY A 826 -10.53 11.58 50.04
CA GLY A 826 -9.32 11.62 50.85
C GLY A 826 -9.58 11.02 52.23
N HIS A 827 -9.82 9.71 52.31
CA HIS A 827 -9.73 8.98 53.55
C HIS A 827 -8.30 8.48 53.72
N GLN A 828 -7.48 9.32 54.36
CA GLN A 828 -6.50 8.78 55.29
C GLN A 828 -7.26 8.07 56.41
N ASN A 829 -7.59 6.80 56.22
CA ASN A 829 -7.75 5.91 57.35
C ASN A 829 -6.91 4.67 57.04
N PRO A 830 -5.83 4.43 57.81
CA PRO A 830 -5.15 3.16 57.71
C PRO A 830 -6.08 2.08 58.28
N LEU A 831 -5.81 0.85 57.86
CA LEU A 831 -6.38 -0.39 58.36
C LEU A 831 -6.10 -0.53 59.87
N VAL A 832 -6.87 0.17 60.72
CA VAL A 832 -6.81 0.02 62.19
C VAL A 832 -8.18 -0.37 62.72
N SER A 833 -8.17 -1.23 63.73
CA SER A 833 -9.38 -1.70 64.42
C SER A 833 -10.08 -0.55 65.15
N GLU A 834 -11.38 -0.68 65.44
CA GLU A 834 -12.15 0.36 66.18
C GLU A 834 -11.51 0.75 67.52
N LYS A 835 -10.80 -0.19 68.16
CA LYS A 835 -10.03 0.08 69.38
C LYS A 835 -8.84 1.00 69.14
N GLU A 836 -8.09 0.78 68.07
CA GLU A 836 -6.94 1.60 67.69
C GLU A 836 -7.38 2.99 67.22
N ALA A 837 -8.50 3.08 66.49
CA ALA A 837 -9.09 4.37 66.10
C ALA A 837 -9.43 5.25 67.31
N LEU A 838 -9.97 4.65 68.38
CA LEU A 838 -10.26 5.33 69.65
C LEU A 838 -9.00 5.79 70.39
N GLU A 839 -7.89 5.07 70.29
CA GLU A 839 -6.59 5.51 70.85
C GLU A 839 -5.98 6.65 70.04
N TRP A 840 -6.02 6.58 68.71
CA TRP A 840 -5.56 7.65 67.83
C TRP A 840 -6.35 8.95 68.04
N GLN A 841 -7.66 8.85 68.25
CA GLN A 841 -8.50 10.02 68.54
C GLN A 841 -8.15 10.68 69.89
N LYS A 842 -7.74 9.88 70.89
CA LYS A 842 -7.22 10.42 72.16
C LYS A 842 -5.89 11.13 71.98
N VAL A 843 -4.98 10.59 71.16
CA VAL A 843 -3.67 11.20 70.87
C VAL A 843 -3.83 12.52 70.10
N MET A 844 -4.74 12.57 69.12
CA MET A 844 -4.98 13.77 68.31
C MET A 844 -5.72 14.90 69.06
N SER A 845 -6.38 14.58 70.18
CA SER A 845 -7.11 15.55 71.01
C SER A 845 -6.26 16.26 72.08
N GLN A 846 -4.99 15.87 72.25
CA GLN A 846 -4.08 16.55 73.17
C GLN A 846 -3.41 17.72 72.47
N ASN A 847 -3.78 18.95 72.87
CA ASN A 847 -3.20 20.21 72.40
C ASN A 847 -1.67 20.15 72.42
N TYR A 848 -1.06 20.13 71.23
CA TYR A 848 0.37 20.39 71.09
C TYR A 848 0.63 21.85 71.50
N GLY A 849 1.38 22.03 72.60
CA GLY A 849 1.87 23.32 73.04
C GLY A 849 2.75 23.99 71.97
N LYS A 850 2.89 25.31 72.06
CA LYS A 850 3.51 26.26 71.11
C LYS A 850 5.02 26.04 70.80
N SER A 851 5.53 24.82 70.76
CA SER A 851 6.93 24.53 70.45
C SER A 851 7.07 23.20 69.69
N GLY A 852 6.41 23.09 68.55
CA GLY A 852 6.48 21.93 67.67
C GLY A 852 6.37 22.34 66.20
N PHE A 853 6.94 21.51 65.34
CA PHE A 853 7.26 21.62 63.90
C PHE A 853 6.16 22.18 62.95
N PHE A 854 4.96 22.52 63.43
CA PHE A 854 3.81 23.03 62.66
C PHE A 854 3.38 24.44 63.10
N ALA A 855 4.32 25.38 63.26
CA ALA A 855 3.97 26.79 63.43
C ALA A 855 3.59 27.40 62.07
N VAL A 856 2.31 27.75 61.90
CA VAL A 856 1.81 28.47 60.71
C VAL A 856 2.10 29.96 60.90
N GLU A 857 2.90 30.55 59.99
CA GLU A 857 3.09 32.00 59.90
C GLU A 857 1.83 32.66 59.31
N ASN A 858 1.28 33.63 60.04
CA ASN A 858 0.14 34.43 59.60
C ASN A 858 0.58 35.46 58.54
N SER A 859 0.12 35.31 57.28
CA SER A 859 0.09 36.41 56.32
C SER A 859 -1.23 37.19 56.49
N LYS A 860 -1.09 38.47 56.85
CA LYS A 860 -2.13 39.49 56.81
C LYS A 860 -2.66 39.65 55.39
N ASP A 861 -3.98 39.76 55.23
CA ASP A 861 -4.57 40.73 54.32
C ASP A 861 -5.95 41.17 54.83
N GLU A 862 -6.17 42.47 54.70
CA GLU A 862 -7.14 43.29 55.42
C GLU A 862 -8.56 43.17 54.86
N VAL A 863 -9.49 43.29 55.80
CA VAL A 863 -10.93 43.46 55.62
C VAL A 863 -11.22 44.90 55.19
N THR A 864 -12.09 45.08 54.20
CA THR A 864 -12.97 46.26 54.12
C THR A 864 -14.43 45.79 54.13
N GLU A 865 -15.11 46.16 55.22
CA GLU A 865 -16.57 46.19 55.39
C GLU A 865 -17.19 47.12 54.32
N GLU A 866 -18.46 47.02 53.92
CA GLU A 866 -19.59 47.40 54.78
C GLU A 866 -20.97 47.12 54.13
N THR A 867 -21.97 46.92 55.00
CA THR A 867 -23.44 46.95 54.80
C THR A 867 -24.12 45.89 53.91
N GLY A 868 -25.25 45.26 54.26
CA GLY A 868 -26.07 45.31 55.46
C GLY A 868 -27.40 44.55 55.24
N LEU A 869 -27.99 44.08 56.35
CA LEU A 869 -29.39 43.61 56.54
C LEU A 869 -29.80 42.30 55.84
N SER A 870 -30.61 41.41 56.38
CA SER A 870 -31.23 41.20 57.69
C SER A 870 -31.94 39.83 57.62
N LEU A 871 -31.75 39.03 58.66
CA LEU A 871 -32.57 37.92 59.16
C LEU A 871 -33.96 37.71 58.55
N ARG A 872 -34.29 36.44 58.25
CA ARG A 872 -35.42 35.73 58.90
C ARG A 872 -35.31 34.20 58.78
N HIS A 873 -35.47 33.58 59.95
CA HIS A 873 -35.81 32.18 60.17
C HIS A 873 -37.22 31.85 59.67
N GLU A 874 -37.39 30.60 59.22
CA GLU A 874 -38.45 29.62 59.49
C GLU A 874 -38.18 28.47 58.49
N GLY A 875 -38.08 27.18 58.81
CA GLY A 875 -38.82 26.39 59.79
C GLY A 875 -39.56 25.29 59.02
N SER A 876 -38.99 24.08 59.01
CA SER A 876 -39.68 22.76 58.84
C SER A 876 -40.64 22.55 57.66
N TYR A 877 -40.21 21.80 56.64
CA TYR A 877 -40.65 20.43 56.32
C TYR A 877 -39.66 19.77 55.36
#